data_AF-A0A535PNC5-F1
#
_entry.id   AF-A0A535PNC5-F1
#
_cell.length_a   1.000
_cell.length_b   1.000
_cell.length_c   1.000
_cell.angle_alpha   90.00
_cell.angle_beta   90.00
_cell.angle_gamma   90.00
#
_symmetry.space_group_name_H-M   'P 1'
#
loop_
_entity.id
_entity.type
_entity.pdbx_description
1 polymer ?
#
loop_
_entity_poly.entity_id
_entity_poly.type
_entity_poly.pdbx_seq_one_letter_code
_entity_poly.pdbx_strand_id
1 'polypeptide(L)'
;KQRKKDIAIKVFQTPLVTLEAKEAFLLRAKQLKKLKHRQVIEIHDFGFAQDADNDEGDLAYLVLQYLPGETLRQHVPPGRRIPADEVKRRLSPIASALHYAHVSGIVHGNLHPGNLLIDPNDNTLLTDFSFTLQGLPFSPAQESTAIPYLAPEQLQGHPTAAGDQYALAVMVYEWLCGQRPYSAAEREQLLHQQTHDPLPTPRSLNSDISPAIEQVLLQALAFNPDERFQHIQAFADNYLRALMGLQLNTETKRDASALLTKHAVVNDFPRTPVKSVDGETLPDPHKVYPLHVVPDPKNEIKALPSSAAVQEEEITPRGNGKTPRILLDNLQSKHTGGTVPPLPDQQQDAANSTPKEPEVLDELDNAPSFFQNSENSESRLADIITRDLCQGGILSQSLPGYEERPVQVEMATLVASSLTQDKPAIIEAGTGTGKALDVDTPIPTPTGWKRMGDLVEGDFVFDDMGNPTRVTAAFDIMYHRKCYEVVFSDGSSLIADAEHEWVSYTCADRKWAKSSRTDTYVAKNFVTSDQLVILDRLIALSENDNTLSVDGAVALIGGHHWSVYQAARKIAPINSKERPARYPHHALLTAVRGRLARDLGEQRRDGRTYSLVTTERMAATLTVSSSPRANHAIAVAGPLALPDANLTIAPYVLGVWLGDGSSYNNQITSADPSLINEIEKDGYTVRSLKSHPYLYAVDDENGKAVNRWHPGMTGRLRALGLLHNKHIPAVYLRASEQQRRALLAGLLDTDGTVNHCGAIEFTTTSPRLAQDVYELMCSLGFRPSLRCGRARFREKDCGAKWTLGFTTDEQVFRLERKTIAHKERLRNYSPGRNRFRWRLSLPTH
;
A
#
# COMPACT_ATOMS: atom_id res chain seq x y z
N LYS A 1 -19.00 2.24 36.16
CA LYS A 1 -20.44 2.16 35.82
C LYS A 1 -20.56 1.62 34.40
N GLN A 2 -21.13 0.43 34.19
CA GLN A 2 -21.58 0.05 32.85
C GLN A 2 -22.70 1.02 32.45
N ARG A 3 -22.64 1.61 31.25
CA ARG A 3 -23.83 2.26 30.67
C ARG A 3 -24.78 1.14 30.26
N LYS A 4 -26.06 1.23 30.65
CA LYS A 4 -27.09 0.46 29.96
C LYS A 4 -27.03 0.85 28.48
N LYS A 5 -26.99 -0.14 27.60
CA LYS A 5 -27.21 0.03 26.16
C LYS A 5 -28.63 -0.45 25.90
N ASP A 6 -29.40 0.35 25.17
CA ASP A 6 -30.68 -0.10 24.62
C ASP A 6 -30.39 -0.99 23.41
N ILE A 7 -31.22 -2.02 23.23
CA ILE A 7 -31.06 -3.05 22.19
C ILE A 7 -32.40 -3.33 21.53
N ALA A 8 -32.39 -3.59 20.22
CA ALA A 8 -33.55 -4.10 19.51
C ALA A 8 -33.44 -5.63 19.44
N ILE A 9 -34.53 -6.35 19.70
CA ILE A 9 -34.56 -7.81 19.53
C ILE A 9 -35.56 -8.13 18.43
N LYS A 10 -35.07 -8.66 17.31
CA LYS A 10 -35.89 -9.12 16.19
C LYS A 10 -36.09 -10.62 16.30
N VAL A 11 -37.33 -11.05 16.51
CA VAL A 11 -37.73 -12.46 16.56
C VAL A 11 -38.34 -12.87 15.22
N PHE A 12 -37.97 -14.04 14.71
CA PHE A 12 -38.59 -14.64 13.54
C PHE A 12 -39.79 -15.48 13.97
N GLN A 13 -40.98 -15.14 13.46
CA GLN A 13 -42.25 -15.79 13.85
C GLN A 13 -42.44 -17.20 13.27
N THR A 14 -41.54 -17.65 12.38
CA THR A 14 -41.57 -19.00 11.82
C THR A 14 -40.66 -19.89 12.67
N PRO A 15 -41.19 -20.90 13.40
CA PRO A 15 -40.39 -21.77 14.25
C PRO A 15 -39.44 -22.64 13.41
N LEU A 16 -38.21 -22.79 13.88
CA LEU A 16 -37.22 -23.64 13.23
C LEU A 16 -37.29 -25.04 13.87
N VAL A 17 -37.89 -25.98 13.13
CA VAL A 17 -38.13 -27.35 13.61
C VAL A 17 -36.87 -28.23 13.43
N THR A 18 -36.24 -28.18 12.26
CA THR A 18 -35.12 -29.07 11.90
C THR A 18 -33.76 -28.56 12.39
N LEU A 19 -32.82 -29.48 12.64
CA LEU A 19 -31.45 -29.13 12.99
C LEU A 19 -30.75 -28.34 11.87
N GLU A 20 -30.94 -28.77 10.61
CA GLU A 20 -30.39 -28.11 9.42
C GLU A 20 -30.82 -26.64 9.32
N ALA A 21 -32.09 -26.33 9.60
CA ALA A 21 -32.60 -24.96 9.65
C ALA A 21 -31.91 -24.13 10.74
N LYS A 22 -31.72 -24.71 11.93
CA LYS A 22 -31.02 -24.05 13.05
C LYS A 22 -29.54 -23.81 12.72
N GLU A 23 -28.86 -24.77 12.11
CA GLU A 23 -27.46 -24.61 11.68
C GLU A 23 -27.30 -23.58 10.56
N ALA A 24 -28.19 -23.58 9.57
CA ALA A 24 -28.25 -22.57 8.52
C ALA A 24 -28.45 -21.15 9.09
N PHE A 25 -29.39 -20.99 10.01
CA PHE A 25 -29.61 -19.72 10.71
C PHE A 25 -28.35 -19.28 11.48
N LEU A 26 -27.74 -20.17 12.28
CA LEU A 26 -26.52 -19.86 13.03
C LEU A 26 -25.35 -19.49 12.11
N LEU A 27 -25.20 -20.14 10.95
CA LEU A 27 -24.16 -19.82 9.97
C LEU A 27 -24.37 -18.43 9.37
N ARG A 28 -25.60 -18.10 8.95
CA ARG A 28 -25.94 -16.77 8.39
C ARG A 28 -25.81 -15.67 9.44
N ALA A 29 -26.26 -15.91 10.67
CA ALA A 29 -26.13 -14.95 11.77
C ALA A 29 -24.65 -14.72 12.14
N LYS A 30 -23.79 -15.75 12.10
CA LYS A 30 -22.32 -15.61 12.25
C LYS A 30 -21.67 -14.84 11.10
N GLN A 31 -22.18 -14.93 9.87
CA GLN A 31 -21.72 -14.11 8.74
C GLN A 31 -22.11 -12.64 8.93
N LEU A 32 -23.39 -12.36 9.19
CA LEU A 32 -23.89 -11.00 9.37
C LEU A 32 -23.25 -10.30 10.60
N LYS A 33 -23.01 -11.03 11.70
CA LYS A 33 -22.28 -10.53 12.89
C LYS A 33 -20.80 -10.15 12.62
N LYS A 34 -20.24 -10.51 11.46
CA LYS A 34 -18.89 -10.08 11.03
C LYS A 34 -18.91 -8.79 10.20
N LEU A 35 -20.03 -8.41 9.58
CA LEU A 35 -20.13 -7.15 8.85
C LEU A 35 -20.00 -5.98 9.83
N LYS A 36 -18.96 -5.15 9.63
CA LYS A 36 -18.73 -3.95 10.43
C LYS A 36 -18.56 -2.76 9.49
N HIS A 37 -19.65 -2.05 9.28
CA HIS A 37 -19.70 -0.90 8.39
C HIS A 37 -20.54 0.21 9.03
N ARG A 38 -20.14 1.48 8.86
CA ARG A 38 -20.78 2.62 9.56
C ARG A 38 -22.28 2.77 9.22
N GLN A 39 -22.68 2.34 8.02
CA GLN A 39 -24.06 2.38 7.52
C GLN A 39 -24.74 1.00 7.53
N VAL A 40 -24.35 0.09 8.42
CA VAL A 40 -25.02 -1.20 8.67
C VAL A 40 -25.28 -1.33 10.17
N ILE A 41 -26.48 -1.77 10.56
CA ILE A 41 -26.81 -2.00 11.98
C ILE A 41 -25.98 -3.16 12.55
N GLU A 42 -25.27 -2.92 13.66
CA GLU A 42 -24.49 -3.97 14.33
C GLU A 42 -25.39 -5.07 14.92
N ILE A 43 -25.12 -6.33 14.57
CA ILE A 43 -25.66 -7.49 15.28
C ILE A 43 -24.82 -7.71 16.55
N HIS A 44 -25.38 -7.39 17.70
CA HIS A 44 -24.74 -7.62 19.00
C HIS A 44 -24.78 -9.10 19.40
N ASP A 45 -25.88 -9.81 19.13
CA ASP A 45 -25.99 -11.26 19.35
C ASP A 45 -27.09 -11.95 18.55
N PHE A 46 -27.19 -13.27 18.67
CA PHE A 46 -28.24 -14.09 18.05
C PHE A 46 -28.50 -15.36 18.87
N GLY A 47 -29.67 -15.98 18.71
CA GLY A 47 -29.99 -17.22 19.42
C GLY A 47 -31.35 -17.80 19.08
N PHE A 48 -31.81 -18.67 19.97
CA PHE A 48 -33.09 -19.38 19.90
C PHE A 48 -33.85 -19.18 21.21
N ALA A 49 -35.15 -18.95 21.09
CA ALA A 49 -36.09 -18.88 22.21
C ALA A 49 -37.16 -19.96 22.03
N GLN A 50 -37.48 -20.68 23.09
CA GLN A 50 -38.62 -21.58 23.12
C GLN A 50 -39.90 -20.74 23.23
N ASP A 51 -40.90 -21.05 22.41
CA ASP A 51 -42.24 -20.53 22.64
C ASP A 51 -42.85 -21.28 23.83
N ALA A 52 -43.47 -20.54 24.76
CA ALA A 52 -44.06 -21.14 25.96
C ALA A 52 -45.48 -21.68 25.70
N ASP A 53 -46.12 -21.22 24.63
CA ASP A 53 -47.49 -21.58 24.26
C ASP A 53 -47.56 -22.54 23.05
N ASN A 54 -46.43 -22.95 22.45
CA ASN A 54 -46.41 -23.81 21.26
C ASN A 54 -45.18 -24.76 21.17
N ASP A 55 -45.42 -26.08 21.18
CA ASP A 55 -44.40 -27.15 21.12
C ASP A 55 -43.74 -27.34 19.72
N GLU A 56 -44.13 -26.56 18.70
CA GLU A 56 -43.75 -26.81 17.30
C GLU A 56 -42.28 -26.50 16.93
N GLY A 57 -41.53 -25.74 17.74
CA GLY A 57 -40.09 -25.54 17.51
C GLY A 57 -39.50 -24.31 18.21
N ASP A 58 -38.21 -24.04 17.94
CA ASP A 58 -37.53 -22.86 18.51
C ASP A 58 -37.74 -21.63 17.59
N LEU A 59 -38.11 -20.49 18.17
CA LEU A 59 -38.13 -19.20 17.49
C LEU A 59 -36.71 -18.61 17.43
N ALA A 60 -36.23 -18.28 16.23
CA ALA A 60 -34.93 -17.64 16.07
C ALA A 60 -34.98 -16.14 16.43
N TYR A 61 -33.90 -15.59 16.98
CA TYR A 61 -33.80 -14.15 17.23
C TYR A 61 -32.42 -13.54 16.93
N LEU A 62 -32.42 -12.25 16.62
CA LEU A 62 -31.24 -11.38 16.54
C LEU A 62 -31.33 -10.26 17.58
N VAL A 63 -30.24 -10.00 18.27
CA VAL A 63 -30.04 -8.82 19.12
C VAL A 63 -29.25 -7.80 18.31
N LEU A 64 -29.91 -6.70 17.95
CA LEU A 64 -29.41 -5.62 17.12
C LEU A 64 -29.12 -4.38 17.97
N GLN A 65 -28.24 -3.51 17.49
CA GLN A 65 -28.12 -2.14 17.99
C GLN A 65 -29.48 -1.42 17.88
N TYR A 66 -29.97 -0.85 18.99
CA TYR A 66 -31.14 0.02 18.94
C TYR A 66 -30.77 1.38 18.33
N LEU A 67 -31.64 1.88 17.45
CA LEU A 67 -31.58 3.22 16.88
C LEU A 67 -32.95 3.90 17.07
N PRO A 68 -33.04 5.07 17.73
CA PRO A 68 -34.29 5.79 17.94
C PRO A 68 -34.68 6.60 16.70
N GLY A 69 -34.69 5.96 15.53
CA GLY A 69 -34.87 6.58 14.22
C GLY A 69 -36.07 6.06 13.46
N GLU A 70 -36.51 6.81 12.44
CA GLU A 70 -37.56 6.40 11.52
C GLU A 70 -36.99 5.64 10.32
N THR A 71 -37.85 4.89 9.62
CA THR A 71 -37.50 4.31 8.31
C THR A 71 -37.49 5.39 7.23
N LEU A 72 -36.67 5.21 6.19
CA LEU A 72 -36.66 6.09 5.02
C LEU A 72 -38.03 6.10 4.31
N ARG A 73 -38.86 5.06 4.45
CA ARG A 73 -40.25 5.03 3.97
C ARG A 73 -41.21 5.95 4.72
N GLN A 74 -40.94 6.26 5.99
CA GLN A 74 -41.69 7.26 6.76
C GLN A 74 -41.23 8.68 6.39
N HIS A 75 -39.91 8.88 6.29
CA HIS A 75 -39.32 10.16 5.93
C HIS A 75 -39.61 10.57 4.47
N VAL A 76 -39.65 9.60 3.56
CA VAL A 76 -39.96 9.77 2.13
C VAL A 76 -41.21 8.94 1.79
N PRO A 77 -42.40 9.50 2.02
CA PRO A 77 -43.65 8.85 1.62
C PRO A 77 -43.81 8.82 0.08
N PRO A 78 -44.63 7.89 -0.46
CA PRO A 78 -44.96 7.85 -1.88
C PRO A 78 -45.41 9.21 -2.44
N GLY A 79 -45.04 9.52 -3.68
CA GLY A 79 -45.31 10.81 -4.31
C GLY A 79 -44.31 11.92 -3.96
N ARG A 80 -43.55 11.81 -2.87
CA ARG A 80 -42.53 12.82 -2.51
C ARG A 80 -41.31 12.69 -3.44
N ARG A 81 -41.10 13.70 -4.29
CA ARG A 81 -39.87 13.86 -5.08
C ARG A 81 -38.72 14.38 -4.21
N ILE A 82 -37.50 13.97 -4.55
CA ILE A 82 -36.25 14.37 -3.92
C ILE A 82 -35.33 15.01 -4.98
N PRO A 83 -34.70 16.17 -4.71
CA PRO A 83 -33.67 16.76 -5.58
C PRO A 83 -32.49 15.81 -5.84
N ALA A 84 -31.90 15.86 -7.05
CA ALA A 84 -30.87 14.92 -7.47
C ALA A 84 -29.61 14.94 -6.58
N ASP A 85 -29.27 16.08 -5.97
CA ASP A 85 -28.17 16.25 -5.02
C ASP A 85 -28.46 15.60 -3.66
N GLU A 86 -29.72 15.62 -3.20
CA GLU A 86 -30.13 14.91 -1.99
C GLU A 86 -30.20 13.40 -2.24
N VAL A 87 -30.65 12.98 -3.42
CA VAL A 87 -30.54 11.58 -3.85
C VAL A 87 -29.08 11.13 -3.78
N LYS A 88 -28.10 11.93 -4.22
CA LYS A 88 -26.66 11.61 -4.05
C LYS A 88 -26.25 11.49 -2.58
N ARG A 89 -26.76 12.36 -1.68
CA ARG A 89 -26.47 12.29 -0.23
C ARG A 89 -26.89 10.95 0.39
N ARG A 90 -27.99 10.35 -0.09
CA ARG A 90 -28.48 9.04 0.40
C ARG A 90 -27.87 7.86 -0.37
N LEU A 91 -27.67 8.00 -1.69
CA LEU A 91 -27.17 6.95 -2.59
C LEU A 91 -25.74 6.49 -2.25
N SER A 92 -24.77 7.40 -2.16
CA SER A 92 -23.36 7.00 -1.96
C SER A 92 -23.13 6.22 -0.64
N PRO A 93 -23.70 6.62 0.52
CA PRO A 93 -23.61 5.85 1.76
C PRO A 93 -24.22 4.44 1.69
N ILE A 94 -25.36 4.28 0.99
CA ILE A 94 -26.04 2.99 0.82
C ILE A 94 -25.24 2.08 -0.13
N ALA A 95 -24.78 2.61 -1.27
CA ALA A 95 -24.00 1.87 -2.26
C ALA A 95 -22.68 1.36 -1.68
N SER A 96 -21.96 2.20 -0.92
CA SER A 96 -20.73 1.81 -0.21
C SER A 96 -20.96 0.64 0.75
N ALA A 97 -22.04 0.67 1.52
CA ALA A 97 -22.38 -0.37 2.49
C ALA A 97 -22.83 -1.69 1.86
N LEU A 98 -23.62 -1.62 0.77
CA LEU A 98 -23.98 -2.79 -0.03
C LEU A 98 -22.76 -3.37 -0.75
N HIS A 99 -21.86 -2.54 -1.28
CA HIS A 99 -20.63 -2.99 -1.92
C HIS A 99 -19.72 -3.75 -0.95
N TYR A 100 -19.52 -3.22 0.26
CA TYR A 100 -18.78 -3.91 1.33
C TYR A 100 -19.41 -5.26 1.70
N ALA A 101 -20.75 -5.35 1.76
CA ALA A 101 -21.44 -6.62 1.97
C ALA A 101 -21.24 -7.59 0.79
N HIS A 102 -21.34 -7.12 -0.45
CA HIS A 102 -21.14 -7.93 -1.66
C HIS A 102 -19.71 -8.50 -1.76
N VAL A 103 -18.68 -7.68 -1.47
CA VAL A 103 -17.28 -8.11 -1.39
C VAL A 103 -17.08 -9.12 -0.25
N SER A 104 -17.83 -8.98 0.84
CA SER A 104 -17.88 -9.97 1.94
C SER A 104 -18.68 -11.24 1.62
N GLY A 105 -19.16 -11.42 0.39
CA GLY A 105 -19.96 -12.58 -0.04
C GLY A 105 -21.42 -12.55 0.44
N ILE A 106 -21.93 -11.40 0.88
CA ILE A 106 -23.25 -11.23 1.49
C ILE A 106 -24.12 -10.34 0.62
N VAL A 107 -25.07 -10.94 -0.09
CA VAL A 107 -26.18 -10.25 -0.76
C VAL A 107 -27.21 -9.80 0.29
N HIS A 108 -27.80 -8.61 0.09
CA HIS A 108 -28.86 -8.06 0.93
C HIS A 108 -30.19 -8.76 0.66
N GLY A 109 -30.61 -8.86 -0.61
CA GLY A 109 -31.74 -9.68 -1.09
C GLY A 109 -33.14 -9.21 -0.66
N ASN A 110 -33.23 -8.23 0.24
CA ASN A 110 -34.45 -7.69 0.81
C ASN A 110 -34.40 -6.14 0.86
N LEU A 111 -33.93 -5.50 -0.22
CA LEU A 111 -33.67 -4.06 -0.23
C LEU A 111 -34.93 -3.28 -0.64
N HIS A 112 -35.44 -2.45 0.26
CA HIS A 112 -36.54 -1.50 0.02
C HIS A 112 -36.47 -0.34 1.04
N PRO A 113 -37.18 0.79 0.85
CA PRO A 113 -37.09 1.97 1.73
C PRO A 113 -37.50 1.74 3.20
N GLY A 114 -38.11 0.60 3.54
CA GLY A 114 -38.41 0.22 4.92
C GLY A 114 -37.19 -0.33 5.68
N ASN A 115 -36.24 -0.94 4.98
CA ASN A 115 -35.03 -1.57 5.54
C ASN A 115 -33.83 -0.60 5.56
N LEU A 116 -34.13 0.71 5.54
CA LEU A 116 -33.20 1.80 5.73
C LEU A 116 -33.69 2.64 6.89
N LEU A 117 -32.92 2.69 7.98
CA LEU A 117 -33.20 3.58 9.12
C LEU A 117 -32.42 4.89 8.98
N ILE A 118 -33.02 5.99 9.44
CA ILE A 118 -32.36 7.30 9.50
C ILE A 118 -32.02 7.59 10.97
N ASP A 119 -30.76 7.90 11.26
CA ASP A 119 -30.33 8.32 12.60
C ASP A 119 -30.66 9.81 12.88
N PRO A 120 -30.61 10.28 14.13
CA PRO A 120 -30.87 11.69 14.47
C PRO A 120 -29.91 12.72 13.85
N ASN A 121 -28.96 12.31 13.00
CA ASN A 121 -28.03 13.16 12.28
C ASN A 121 -28.19 13.03 10.74
N ASP A 122 -29.31 12.45 10.27
CA ASP A 122 -29.62 12.11 8.87
C ASP A 122 -28.66 11.11 8.19
N ASN A 123 -27.89 10.31 8.95
CA ASN A 123 -27.19 9.16 8.38
C ASN A 123 -28.22 8.06 8.08
N THR A 124 -28.15 7.48 6.87
CA THR A 124 -28.95 6.29 6.51
C THR A 124 -28.16 5.01 6.82
N LEU A 125 -28.80 4.02 7.46
CA LEU A 125 -28.22 2.71 7.80
C LEU A 125 -29.09 1.56 7.29
N LEU A 126 -28.45 0.52 6.74
CA LEU A 126 -29.08 -0.73 6.31
C LEU A 126 -29.42 -1.64 7.49
N THR A 127 -30.60 -2.25 7.42
CA THR A 127 -31.05 -3.33 8.32
C THR A 127 -31.69 -4.47 7.53
N ASP A 128 -32.00 -5.59 8.17
CA ASP A 128 -32.88 -6.63 7.62
C ASP A 128 -32.43 -7.29 6.30
N PHE A 129 -31.12 -7.52 6.22
CA PHE A 129 -30.49 -8.48 5.31
C PHE A 129 -31.22 -9.83 5.32
N SER A 130 -31.47 -10.38 4.13
CA SER A 130 -32.17 -11.65 3.94
C SER A 130 -31.41 -12.85 4.52
N PHE A 131 -32.18 -13.84 4.96
CA PHE A 131 -31.69 -15.16 5.39
C PHE A 131 -31.87 -16.21 4.28
N THR A 132 -31.63 -15.83 3.00
CA THR A 132 -31.79 -16.72 1.84
C THR A 132 -30.72 -17.80 1.81
N LEU A 133 -31.03 -18.91 2.49
CA LEU A 133 -30.36 -20.20 2.37
C LEU A 133 -31.41 -21.24 1.95
N GLN A 134 -30.98 -22.24 1.18
CA GLN A 134 -31.85 -23.33 0.77
C GLN A 134 -32.42 -24.06 1.99
N GLY A 135 -33.74 -24.30 2.01
CA GLY A 135 -34.44 -25.02 3.07
C GLY A 135 -34.99 -24.16 4.22
N LEU A 136 -34.71 -22.86 4.29
CA LEU A 136 -35.32 -21.97 5.30
C LEU A 136 -36.61 -21.31 4.76
N PRO A 137 -37.79 -21.56 5.37
CA PRO A 137 -39.01 -20.81 5.05
C PRO A 137 -38.89 -19.36 5.56
N PHE A 138 -39.17 -18.41 4.67
CA PHE A 138 -39.23 -16.99 5.02
C PHE A 138 -40.52 -16.64 5.76
N SER A 139 -40.48 -15.55 6.53
CA SER A 139 -41.71 -14.90 7.01
C SER A 139 -42.44 -14.27 5.81
N PRO A 140 -43.67 -14.70 5.45
CA PRO A 140 -44.35 -14.22 4.24
C PRO A 140 -44.61 -12.70 4.23
N ALA A 141 -44.72 -12.10 5.41
CA ALA A 141 -44.89 -10.66 5.57
C ALA A 141 -43.73 -9.85 4.97
N GLN A 142 -42.49 -10.38 4.99
CA GLN A 142 -41.29 -9.65 4.58
C GLN A 142 -41.11 -9.60 3.04
N GLU A 143 -41.60 -10.58 2.29
CA GLU A 143 -41.59 -10.48 0.81
C GLU A 143 -42.53 -9.37 0.32
N SER A 144 -43.69 -9.19 0.96
CA SER A 144 -44.75 -8.27 0.49
C SER A 144 -44.28 -6.82 0.30
N THR A 145 -43.37 -6.33 1.15
CA THR A 145 -42.85 -4.96 1.09
C THR A 145 -41.65 -4.80 0.15
N ALA A 146 -40.97 -5.90 -0.17
CA ALA A 146 -39.78 -5.92 -1.02
C ALA A 146 -40.11 -6.19 -2.50
N ILE A 147 -41.16 -6.98 -2.80
CA ILE A 147 -41.57 -7.36 -4.17
C ILE A 147 -41.47 -6.19 -5.17
N PRO A 148 -42.05 -4.99 -4.92
CA PRO A 148 -42.05 -3.89 -5.90
C PRO A 148 -40.68 -3.29 -6.27
N TYR A 149 -39.59 -3.74 -5.64
CA TYR A 149 -38.21 -3.33 -5.89
C TYR A 149 -37.34 -4.48 -6.43
N LEU A 150 -37.85 -5.72 -6.47
CA LEU A 150 -37.06 -6.88 -6.86
C LEU A 150 -36.71 -6.87 -8.36
N ALA A 151 -35.48 -7.31 -8.66
CA ALA A 151 -35.00 -7.54 -10.01
C ALA A 151 -35.61 -8.81 -10.64
N PRO A 152 -35.64 -8.93 -11.99
CA PRO A 152 -36.20 -10.10 -12.68
C PRO A 152 -35.61 -11.43 -12.19
N GLU A 153 -34.29 -11.50 -11.96
CA GLU A 153 -33.62 -12.70 -11.48
C GLU A 153 -33.95 -13.04 -10.00
N GLN A 154 -34.26 -12.02 -9.19
CA GLN A 154 -34.70 -12.20 -7.80
C GLN A 154 -36.14 -12.71 -7.74
N LEU A 155 -37.01 -12.22 -8.64
CA LEU A 155 -38.36 -12.77 -8.83
C LEU A 155 -38.29 -14.25 -9.24
N GLN A 156 -37.31 -14.63 -10.05
CA GLN A 156 -36.97 -16.03 -10.40
C GLN A 156 -36.20 -16.80 -9.28
N GLY A 157 -36.15 -16.27 -8.06
CA GLY A 157 -35.66 -16.97 -6.86
C GLY A 157 -34.15 -16.89 -6.61
N HIS A 158 -33.40 -16.11 -7.40
CA HIS A 158 -31.95 -16.03 -7.33
C HIS A 158 -31.49 -14.66 -6.81
N PRO A 159 -31.23 -14.48 -5.49
CA PRO A 159 -30.71 -13.24 -4.94
C PRO A 159 -29.25 -13.00 -5.38
N THR A 160 -28.99 -11.91 -6.10
CA THR A 160 -27.65 -11.53 -6.57
C THR A 160 -27.28 -10.10 -6.14
N ALA A 161 -25.97 -9.81 -6.12
CA ALA A 161 -25.46 -8.45 -5.91
C ALA A 161 -25.92 -7.45 -7.00
N ALA A 162 -26.15 -7.93 -8.23
CA ALA A 162 -26.73 -7.13 -9.30
C ALA A 162 -28.23 -6.84 -9.05
N GLY A 163 -28.94 -7.75 -8.39
CA GLY A 163 -30.33 -7.56 -7.97
C GLY A 163 -30.46 -6.47 -6.91
N ASP A 164 -29.55 -6.44 -5.92
CA ASP A 164 -29.48 -5.33 -4.95
C ASP A 164 -29.20 -3.97 -5.63
N GLN A 165 -28.39 -3.95 -6.71
CA GLN A 165 -28.15 -2.73 -7.51
C GLN A 165 -29.43 -2.27 -8.23
N TYR A 166 -30.18 -3.19 -8.83
CA TYR A 166 -31.46 -2.88 -9.49
C TYR A 166 -32.49 -2.38 -8.47
N ALA A 167 -32.61 -3.01 -7.29
CA ALA A 167 -33.51 -2.56 -6.24
C ALA A 167 -33.17 -1.13 -5.75
N LEU A 168 -31.87 -0.82 -5.58
CA LEU A 168 -31.41 0.54 -5.27
C LEU A 168 -31.72 1.53 -6.40
N ALA A 169 -31.63 1.10 -7.66
CA ALA A 169 -31.99 1.92 -8.82
C ALA A 169 -33.51 2.17 -8.90
N VAL A 170 -34.38 1.20 -8.56
CA VAL A 170 -35.83 1.40 -8.45
C VAL A 170 -36.16 2.41 -7.34
N MET A 171 -35.42 2.39 -6.22
CA MET A 171 -35.57 3.37 -5.14
C MET A 171 -35.12 4.78 -5.56
N VAL A 172 -33.99 4.91 -6.25
CA VAL A 172 -33.52 6.18 -6.85
C VAL A 172 -34.55 6.71 -7.86
N TYR A 173 -35.15 5.84 -8.67
CA TYR A 173 -36.22 6.20 -9.60
C TYR A 173 -37.47 6.70 -8.86
N GLU A 174 -37.93 6.00 -7.81
CA GLU A 174 -39.07 6.43 -6.98
C GLU A 174 -38.83 7.82 -6.38
N TRP A 175 -37.61 8.08 -5.88
CA TRP A 175 -37.24 9.39 -5.31
C TRP A 175 -37.17 10.51 -6.37
N LEU A 176 -36.66 10.25 -7.57
CA LEU A 176 -36.55 11.28 -8.61
C LEU A 176 -37.90 11.55 -9.32
N CYS A 177 -38.72 10.51 -9.54
CA CYS A 177 -39.97 10.62 -10.29
C CYS A 177 -41.20 10.84 -9.38
N GLY A 178 -41.10 10.49 -8.09
CA GLY A 178 -42.22 10.43 -7.14
C GLY A 178 -43.00 9.11 -7.18
N GLN A 179 -42.73 8.24 -8.16
CA GLN A 179 -43.36 6.93 -8.35
C GLN A 179 -42.33 5.93 -8.89
N ARG A 180 -42.52 4.65 -8.58
CA ARG A 180 -41.71 3.53 -9.12
C ARG A 180 -41.95 3.36 -10.63
N PRO A 181 -41.07 2.66 -11.38
CA PRO A 181 -41.32 2.35 -12.79
C PRO A 181 -42.52 1.41 -13.00
N TYR A 182 -42.77 0.52 -12.03
CA TYR A 182 -43.85 -0.46 -12.05
C TYR A 182 -44.70 -0.40 -10.77
N SER A 183 -45.99 -0.68 -10.92
CA SER A 183 -46.99 -0.51 -9.87
C SER A 183 -47.39 -1.82 -9.18
N ALA A 184 -47.10 -2.97 -9.79
CA ALA A 184 -47.44 -4.28 -9.24
C ALA A 184 -46.97 -4.48 -7.78
N ALA A 185 -47.81 -5.15 -7.00
CA ALA A 185 -47.54 -5.55 -5.62
C ALA A 185 -47.31 -7.07 -5.47
N GLU A 186 -47.68 -7.85 -6.49
CA GLU A 186 -47.58 -9.31 -6.51
C GLU A 186 -46.45 -9.79 -7.42
N ARG A 187 -45.83 -10.92 -7.06
CA ARG A 187 -44.61 -11.44 -7.70
C ARG A 187 -44.81 -11.75 -9.19
N GLU A 188 -45.90 -12.43 -9.53
CA GLU A 188 -46.24 -12.81 -10.90
C GLU A 188 -46.62 -11.59 -11.75
N GLN A 189 -47.41 -10.68 -11.17
CA GLN A 189 -47.79 -9.43 -11.83
C GLN A 189 -46.56 -8.58 -12.15
N LEU A 190 -45.62 -8.40 -11.20
CA LEU A 190 -44.42 -7.62 -11.44
C LEU A 190 -43.51 -8.28 -12.48
N LEU A 191 -43.37 -9.61 -12.46
CA LEU A 191 -42.60 -10.32 -13.48
C LEU A 191 -43.23 -10.16 -14.87
N HIS A 192 -44.56 -10.16 -14.98
CA HIS A 192 -45.26 -9.84 -16.22
C HIS A 192 -44.96 -8.41 -16.69
N GLN A 193 -45.06 -7.41 -15.80
CA GLN A 193 -44.74 -6.01 -16.17
C GLN A 193 -43.28 -5.86 -16.62
N GLN A 194 -42.32 -6.42 -15.88
CA GLN A 194 -40.88 -6.39 -16.24
C GLN A 194 -40.53 -7.17 -17.51
N THR A 195 -41.44 -7.97 -18.07
CA THR A 195 -41.21 -8.74 -19.31
C THR A 195 -42.00 -8.27 -20.52
N HIS A 196 -43.11 -7.54 -20.32
CA HIS A 196 -44.02 -7.10 -21.39
C HIS A 196 -44.21 -5.58 -21.47
N ASP A 197 -44.10 -4.86 -20.34
CA ASP A 197 -44.36 -3.41 -20.29
C ASP A 197 -43.03 -2.62 -20.44
N PRO A 198 -42.94 -1.64 -21.35
CA PRO A 198 -41.72 -0.87 -21.54
C PRO A 198 -41.40 -0.01 -20.29
N LEU A 199 -40.12 0.00 -19.88
CA LEU A 199 -39.65 0.79 -18.75
C LEU A 199 -39.85 2.30 -19.03
N PRO A 200 -40.67 3.03 -18.25
CA PRO A 200 -40.94 4.44 -18.52
C PRO A 200 -39.68 5.29 -18.26
N THR A 201 -39.29 6.16 -19.20
CA THR A 201 -38.05 6.94 -19.08
C THR A 201 -38.17 8.00 -17.97
N PRO A 202 -37.18 8.15 -17.07
CA PRO A 202 -37.23 9.11 -15.97
C PRO A 202 -37.64 10.53 -16.39
N ARG A 203 -37.10 11.02 -17.53
CA ARG A 203 -37.35 12.39 -18.03
C ARG A 203 -38.73 12.59 -18.67
N SER A 204 -39.49 11.51 -18.91
CA SER A 204 -40.92 11.60 -19.24
C SER A 204 -41.80 11.90 -18.01
N LEU A 205 -41.32 11.60 -16.80
CA LEU A 205 -42.03 11.82 -15.54
C LEU A 205 -41.52 13.06 -14.78
N ASN A 206 -40.22 13.36 -14.89
CA ASN A 206 -39.60 14.54 -14.30
C ASN A 206 -38.57 15.16 -15.27
N SER A 207 -38.92 16.31 -15.84
CA SER A 207 -38.10 17.11 -16.77
C SER A 207 -36.74 17.53 -16.22
N ASP A 208 -36.63 17.63 -14.90
CA ASP A 208 -35.51 18.28 -14.20
C ASP A 208 -34.30 17.33 -14.05
N ILE A 209 -34.50 16.04 -14.39
CA ILE A 209 -33.45 15.03 -14.45
C ILE A 209 -32.56 15.31 -15.68
N SER A 210 -31.24 15.32 -15.50
CA SER A 210 -30.30 15.52 -16.62
C SER A 210 -30.25 14.28 -17.53
N PRO A 211 -29.95 14.42 -18.85
CA PRO A 211 -29.79 13.26 -19.74
C PRO A 211 -28.74 12.25 -19.25
N ALA A 212 -27.67 12.72 -18.60
CA ALA A 212 -26.64 11.86 -18.03
C ALA A 212 -27.16 11.05 -16.81
N ILE A 213 -27.98 11.66 -15.94
CA ILE A 213 -28.58 10.96 -14.80
C ILE A 213 -29.61 9.92 -15.30
N GLU A 214 -30.38 10.26 -16.33
CA GLU A 214 -31.27 9.31 -17.02
C GLU A 214 -30.50 8.12 -17.60
N GLN A 215 -29.39 8.36 -18.31
CA GLN A 215 -28.55 7.29 -18.87
C GLN A 215 -28.01 6.34 -17.78
N VAL A 216 -27.47 6.88 -16.68
CA VAL A 216 -26.96 6.07 -15.55
C VAL A 216 -28.07 5.27 -14.88
N LEU A 217 -29.23 5.89 -14.67
CA LEU A 217 -30.37 5.22 -14.02
C LEU A 217 -30.95 4.11 -14.89
N LEU A 218 -31.07 4.32 -16.20
CA LEU A 218 -31.51 3.30 -17.15
C LEU A 218 -30.51 2.13 -17.25
N GLN A 219 -29.20 2.38 -17.18
CA GLN A 219 -28.20 1.30 -17.13
C GLN A 219 -28.32 0.45 -15.86
N ALA A 220 -28.51 1.06 -14.69
CA ALA A 220 -28.72 0.31 -13.45
C ALA A 220 -30.05 -0.45 -13.40
N LEU A 221 -31.06 0.02 -14.15
CA LEU A 221 -32.36 -0.64 -14.36
C LEU A 221 -32.39 -1.62 -15.55
N ALA A 222 -31.26 -1.93 -16.19
CA ALA A 222 -31.24 -2.91 -17.27
C ALA A 222 -31.72 -4.29 -16.78
N PHE A 223 -32.67 -4.92 -17.47
CA PHE A 223 -33.22 -6.21 -17.03
C PHE A 223 -32.15 -7.30 -16.96
N ASN A 224 -31.20 -7.32 -17.90
CA ASN A 224 -30.07 -8.24 -17.91
C ASN A 224 -29.00 -7.83 -16.85
N PRO A 225 -28.67 -8.68 -15.86
CA PRO A 225 -27.63 -8.39 -14.84
C PRO A 225 -26.22 -8.12 -15.39
N ASP A 226 -25.92 -8.51 -16.63
CA ASP A 226 -24.61 -8.29 -17.27
C ASP A 226 -24.51 -6.97 -18.05
N GLU A 227 -25.62 -6.23 -18.20
CA GLU A 227 -25.67 -4.90 -18.82
C GLU A 227 -25.70 -3.75 -17.78
N ARG A 228 -25.97 -4.09 -16.51
CA ARG A 228 -25.85 -3.21 -15.33
C ARG A 228 -24.38 -2.89 -15.01
N PHE A 229 -24.12 -1.99 -14.07
CA PHE A 229 -22.75 -1.68 -13.63
C PHE A 229 -22.09 -2.88 -12.95
N GLN A 230 -20.79 -3.07 -13.17
CA GLN A 230 -20.00 -4.20 -12.66
C GLN A 230 -20.14 -4.42 -11.15
N HIS A 231 -20.27 -3.34 -10.37
CA HIS A 231 -20.53 -3.36 -8.92
C HIS A 231 -21.37 -2.13 -8.52
N ILE A 232 -22.08 -2.22 -7.39
CA ILE A 232 -23.06 -1.21 -6.96
C ILE A 232 -22.44 0.16 -6.62
N GLN A 233 -21.15 0.22 -6.27
CA GLN A 233 -20.44 1.48 -6.07
C GLN A 233 -20.27 2.26 -7.40
N ALA A 234 -19.94 1.57 -8.51
CA ALA A 234 -19.80 2.21 -9.82
C ALA A 234 -21.11 2.83 -10.36
N PHE A 235 -22.28 2.36 -9.91
CA PHE A 235 -23.56 3.04 -10.14
C PHE A 235 -23.61 4.40 -9.42
N ALA A 236 -23.25 4.44 -8.13
CA ALA A 236 -23.24 5.68 -7.35
C ALA A 236 -22.16 6.68 -7.83
N ASP A 237 -21.00 6.20 -8.26
CA ASP A 237 -19.91 7.03 -8.78
C ASP A 237 -20.26 7.64 -10.15
N ASN A 238 -20.88 6.86 -11.05
CA ASN A 238 -21.37 7.39 -12.32
C ASN A 238 -22.60 8.31 -12.12
N TYR A 239 -23.45 8.08 -11.12
CA TYR A 239 -24.52 9.03 -10.75
C TYR A 239 -23.94 10.38 -10.30
N LEU A 240 -22.87 10.36 -9.50
CA LEU A 240 -22.15 11.58 -9.11
C LEU A 240 -21.53 12.30 -10.32
N ARG A 241 -20.84 11.57 -11.22
CA ARG A 241 -20.32 12.12 -12.48
C ARG A 241 -21.42 12.77 -13.33
N ALA A 242 -22.56 12.08 -13.50
CA ALA A 242 -23.72 12.57 -14.23
C ALA A 242 -24.34 13.85 -13.64
N LEU A 243 -24.29 14.00 -12.31
CA LEU A 243 -24.74 15.19 -11.60
C LEU A 243 -23.73 16.36 -11.71
N MET A 244 -22.44 16.05 -11.83
CA MET A 244 -21.35 17.02 -12.03
C MET A 244 -21.11 17.40 -13.50
N GLY A 245 -21.81 16.78 -14.46
CA GLY A 245 -21.59 16.99 -15.89
C GLY A 245 -20.30 16.37 -16.45
N LEU A 246 -19.69 15.44 -15.71
CA LEU A 246 -18.47 14.73 -16.11
C LEU A 246 -18.79 13.56 -17.05
N GLN A 247 -17.77 13.07 -17.78
CA GLN A 247 -17.91 11.88 -18.61
C GLN A 247 -18.21 10.63 -17.75
N LEU A 248 -18.99 9.71 -18.31
CA LEU A 248 -19.42 8.48 -17.64
C LEU A 248 -18.48 7.32 -17.98
N ASN A 249 -18.04 6.57 -16.97
CA ASN A 249 -17.27 5.34 -17.18
C ASN A 249 -18.25 4.18 -17.39
N THR A 250 -18.62 3.93 -18.64
CA THR A 250 -19.54 2.85 -19.04
C THR A 250 -18.79 1.55 -19.36
N GLU A 251 -17.90 1.10 -18.47
CA GLU A 251 -17.23 -0.20 -18.60
C GLU A 251 -18.24 -1.32 -18.31
N THR A 252 -18.56 -2.14 -19.32
CA THR A 252 -19.51 -3.25 -19.17
C THR A 252 -18.80 -4.58 -18.93
N LYS A 253 -19.51 -5.52 -18.31
CA LYS A 253 -19.02 -6.90 -18.09
C LYS A 253 -18.57 -7.60 -19.39
N ARG A 254 -19.12 -7.22 -20.54
CA ARG A 254 -18.79 -7.83 -21.85
C ARG A 254 -17.39 -7.44 -22.33
N ASP A 255 -16.95 -6.22 -22.08
CA ASP A 255 -15.68 -5.69 -22.58
C ASP A 255 -14.47 -6.40 -21.95
N ALA A 256 -14.55 -6.72 -20.65
CA ALA A 256 -13.55 -7.54 -19.96
C ALA A 256 -13.40 -8.94 -20.58
N SER A 257 -14.50 -9.56 -21.02
CA SER A 257 -14.49 -10.88 -21.68
C SER A 257 -13.87 -10.81 -23.09
N ALA A 258 -14.11 -9.72 -23.82
CA ALA A 258 -13.52 -9.48 -25.15
C ALA A 258 -12.01 -9.18 -25.09
N LEU A 259 -11.51 -8.58 -24.01
CA LEU A 259 -10.08 -8.37 -23.78
C LEU A 259 -9.35 -9.68 -23.46
N LEU A 260 -9.99 -10.60 -22.71
CA LEU A 260 -9.45 -11.92 -22.40
C LEU A 260 -9.33 -12.85 -23.63
N THR A 261 -10.06 -12.60 -24.73
CA THR A 261 -10.10 -13.53 -25.88
C THR A 261 -8.92 -13.40 -26.85
N LYS A 262 -8.01 -12.44 -26.69
CA LYS A 262 -6.93 -12.16 -27.68
C LYS A 262 -5.61 -12.89 -27.45
N HIS A 263 -5.47 -13.70 -26.40
CA HIS A 263 -4.25 -14.50 -26.11
C HIS A 263 -4.55 -15.98 -25.85
N ALA A 264 -5.42 -16.58 -26.67
CA ALA A 264 -5.66 -18.02 -26.69
C ALA A 264 -5.44 -18.58 -28.11
N VAL A 265 -4.26 -19.17 -28.36
CA VAL A 265 -3.93 -19.82 -29.64
C VAL A 265 -3.38 -21.22 -29.38
N VAL A 266 -4.16 -22.23 -29.78
CA VAL A 266 -3.78 -23.64 -30.00
C VAL A 266 -3.19 -24.41 -28.80
N ASN A 267 -4.04 -25.27 -28.24
CA ASN A 267 -3.86 -26.71 -28.46
C ASN A 267 -5.23 -27.39 -28.55
N ASP A 268 -5.43 -28.16 -29.61
CA ASP A 268 -6.67 -28.88 -29.92
C ASP A 268 -6.35 -30.38 -30.03
N PHE A 269 -7.09 -31.23 -29.30
CA PHE A 269 -7.23 -32.67 -29.53
C PHE A 269 -8.45 -33.21 -28.72
N PRO A 270 -9.05 -34.36 -29.09
CA PRO A 270 -10.51 -34.52 -29.00
C PRO A 270 -11.02 -35.35 -27.81
N ARG A 271 -12.35 -35.26 -27.61
CA ARG A 271 -13.12 -35.94 -26.55
C ARG A 271 -13.24 -37.46 -26.75
N THR A 272 -13.04 -38.22 -25.68
CA THR A 272 -13.72 -39.53 -25.41
C THR A 272 -14.04 -39.65 -23.91
N PRO A 273 -15.04 -40.46 -23.49
CA PRO A 273 -15.64 -40.34 -22.15
C PRO A 273 -15.14 -41.33 -21.07
N VAL A 274 -14.86 -40.76 -19.90
CA VAL A 274 -14.99 -41.26 -18.50
C VAL A 274 -15.11 -42.79 -18.25
N LYS A 275 -14.19 -43.30 -17.41
CA LYS A 275 -14.51 -44.22 -16.30
C LYS A 275 -13.74 -43.82 -15.03
N SER A 276 -14.28 -44.21 -13.87
CA SER A 276 -13.84 -43.87 -12.52
C SER A 276 -12.73 -44.77 -11.96
N VAL A 277 -11.95 -44.26 -10.99
CA VAL A 277 -11.60 -44.91 -9.71
C VAL A 277 -10.99 -43.85 -8.75
N ASP A 278 -10.96 -44.18 -7.46
CA ASP A 278 -10.82 -43.32 -6.28
C ASP A 278 -9.52 -42.52 -6.10
N GLY A 279 -9.67 -41.31 -5.54
CA GLY A 279 -8.90 -40.81 -4.38
C GLY A 279 -7.47 -40.27 -4.56
N GLU A 280 -7.29 -38.94 -4.45
CA GLU A 280 -6.09 -38.34 -3.83
C GLU A 280 -6.31 -36.90 -3.30
N THR A 281 -5.23 -36.26 -2.82
CA THR A 281 -5.17 -35.12 -1.88
C THR A 281 -5.64 -33.74 -2.36
N LEU A 282 -5.98 -32.89 -1.38
CA LEU A 282 -6.09 -31.42 -1.51
C LEU A 282 -4.79 -30.77 -2.07
N PRO A 283 -4.87 -29.64 -2.82
CA PRO A 283 -3.68 -28.95 -3.34
C PRO A 283 -2.86 -28.22 -2.26
N ASP A 284 -1.53 -28.22 -2.44
CA ASP A 284 -0.57 -27.42 -1.68
C ASP A 284 -0.65 -25.91 -2.07
N PRO A 285 -0.77 -24.97 -1.12
CA PRO A 285 -0.76 -23.53 -1.42
C PRO A 285 0.60 -22.98 -1.91
N HIS A 286 1.71 -23.72 -1.79
CA HIS A 286 3.05 -23.24 -2.14
C HIS A 286 3.48 -23.61 -3.58
N LYS A 287 2.65 -23.28 -4.57
CA LYS A 287 3.00 -23.47 -5.99
C LYS A 287 4.08 -22.48 -6.42
N VAL A 288 5.29 -23.01 -6.67
CA VAL A 288 6.50 -22.22 -6.99
C VAL A 288 6.41 -21.59 -8.39
N TYR A 289 6.60 -20.26 -8.46
CA TYR A 289 6.98 -19.58 -9.70
C TYR A 289 8.48 -19.80 -9.97
N PRO A 290 8.90 -20.22 -11.18
CA PRO A 290 10.31 -20.38 -11.50
C PRO A 290 11.00 -19.02 -11.65
N LEU A 291 12.05 -18.77 -10.86
CA LEU A 291 12.93 -17.61 -11.03
C LEU A 291 13.58 -17.64 -12.42
N HIS A 292 13.47 -16.52 -13.17
CA HIS A 292 14.07 -16.39 -14.48
C HIS A 292 15.60 -16.48 -14.41
N VAL A 293 16.17 -17.56 -14.96
CA VAL A 293 17.62 -17.73 -15.11
C VAL A 293 18.09 -16.91 -16.30
N VAL A 294 18.80 -15.81 -16.04
CA VAL A 294 19.53 -15.06 -17.08
C VAL A 294 20.79 -15.86 -17.47
N PRO A 295 20.98 -16.24 -18.75
CA PRO A 295 22.20 -16.90 -19.20
C PRO A 295 23.36 -15.92 -19.35
N ASP A 296 24.55 -16.35 -18.96
CA ASP A 296 25.80 -15.57 -19.06
C ASP A 296 26.29 -15.48 -20.53
N PRO A 297 26.49 -14.29 -21.12
CA PRO A 297 26.84 -14.15 -22.54
C PRO A 297 28.30 -14.53 -22.82
N LYS A 298 28.52 -15.77 -23.25
CA LYS A 298 29.84 -16.23 -23.70
C LYS A 298 30.22 -15.65 -25.06
N ASN A 299 31.31 -14.87 -25.10
CA ASN A 299 32.03 -14.58 -26.34
C ASN A 299 32.76 -15.83 -26.84
N GLU A 300 32.39 -16.34 -28.02
CA GLU A 300 33.22 -17.29 -28.79
C GLU A 300 33.78 -16.60 -30.05
N ILE A 301 35.02 -16.12 -29.95
CA ILE A 301 35.79 -15.69 -31.12
C ILE A 301 36.42 -16.95 -31.74
N LYS A 302 35.96 -17.35 -32.93
CA LYS A 302 36.60 -18.42 -33.70
C LYS A 302 37.94 -17.95 -34.25
N ALA A 303 39.02 -18.59 -33.81
CA ALA A 303 40.36 -18.41 -34.37
C ALA A 303 40.62 -19.35 -35.55
N LEU A 304 41.34 -18.85 -36.56
CA LEU A 304 42.10 -19.59 -37.57
C LEU A 304 43.44 -18.84 -37.79
N PRO A 305 44.55 -19.51 -38.17
CA PRO A 305 45.83 -19.23 -37.51
C PRO A 305 47.03 -18.94 -38.45
N SER A 306 48.23 -18.89 -37.86
CA SER A 306 49.56 -18.66 -38.49
C SER A 306 49.86 -17.17 -38.76
N SER A 307 51.05 -16.63 -38.48
CA SER A 307 52.38 -17.26 -38.46
C SER A 307 53.29 -16.82 -37.29
N ALA A 308 54.46 -17.45 -37.21
CA ALA A 308 55.41 -17.49 -36.10
C ALA A 308 56.28 -16.22 -35.87
N ALA A 309 56.89 -16.19 -34.68
CA ALA A 309 58.25 -15.68 -34.39
C ALA A 309 58.46 -14.13 -34.37
N VAL A 310 59.39 -13.53 -33.58
CA VAL A 310 60.30 -14.05 -32.53
C VAL A 310 60.87 -12.88 -31.69
N GLN A 311 61.30 -13.15 -30.43
CA GLN A 311 62.19 -12.35 -29.55
C GLN A 311 61.67 -10.97 -29.05
N GLU A 312 61.73 -10.66 -27.74
CA GLU A 312 62.83 -10.02 -26.94
C GLU A 312 63.02 -8.53 -27.33
N GLU A 313 63.21 -7.58 -26.41
CA GLU A 313 63.86 -7.64 -25.08
C GLU A 313 63.21 -6.67 -24.04
N GLU A 314 63.72 -6.61 -22.81
CA GLU A 314 63.25 -5.72 -21.73
C GLU A 314 63.73 -4.25 -21.88
N ILE A 315 63.11 -3.30 -21.15
CA ILE A 315 63.76 -2.29 -20.27
C ILE A 315 62.72 -1.31 -19.67
N THR A 316 63.03 -0.73 -18.50
CA THR A 316 62.21 0.22 -17.71
C THR A 316 63.04 1.49 -17.38
N PRO A 317 62.58 2.48 -16.57
CA PRO A 317 61.30 3.20 -16.46
C PRO A 317 61.50 4.76 -16.46
N ARG A 318 60.46 5.53 -16.05
CA ARG A 318 60.45 6.96 -15.60
C ARG A 318 60.36 8.07 -16.67
N GLY A 319 59.71 9.19 -16.30
CA GLY A 319 59.83 10.48 -16.99
C GLY A 319 58.65 11.45 -16.74
N ASN A 320 58.87 12.54 -15.99
CA ASN A 320 57.95 13.69 -15.93
C ASN A 320 58.41 14.76 -16.95
N GLY A 321 57.50 15.43 -17.68
CA GLY A 321 57.90 16.55 -18.53
C GLY A 321 56.76 17.28 -19.26
N LYS A 322 56.67 18.61 -19.07
CA LYS A 322 55.69 19.51 -19.70
C LYS A 322 56.01 19.82 -21.17
N THR A 323 54.96 20.08 -21.97
CA THR A 323 54.83 21.00 -23.13
C THR A 323 56.05 21.83 -23.59
N PRO A 324 56.25 22.02 -24.91
CA PRO A 324 55.73 23.26 -25.55
C PRO A 324 55.19 23.11 -27.00
N ARG A 325 54.90 24.27 -27.63
CA ARG A 325 54.24 24.49 -28.94
C ARG A 325 55.13 24.23 -30.18
N ILE A 326 54.49 24.10 -31.34
CA ILE A 326 55.03 24.39 -32.69
C ILE A 326 54.24 25.58 -33.31
N LEU A 327 54.76 26.22 -34.36
CA LEU A 327 54.39 27.54 -34.90
C LEU A 327 54.58 27.56 -36.45
N LEU A 328 54.18 28.65 -37.12
CA LEU A 328 54.29 28.97 -38.57
C LEU A 328 53.23 28.26 -39.47
N ASP A 329 52.70 28.84 -40.59
CA ASP A 329 53.02 30.14 -41.24
C ASP A 329 51.94 30.74 -42.20
N ASN A 330 52.25 31.93 -42.74
CA ASN A 330 51.86 32.52 -44.07
C ASN A 330 50.55 33.34 -44.32
N LEU A 331 50.65 34.66 -44.04
CA LEU A 331 50.63 35.82 -44.99
C LEU A 331 49.48 36.14 -46.01
N GLN A 332 49.01 37.41 -45.92
CA GLN A 332 48.63 38.38 -47.00
C GLN A 332 47.31 38.19 -47.83
N SER A 333 46.57 39.24 -48.27
CA SER A 333 46.56 40.70 -47.97
C SER A 333 45.24 41.42 -48.40
N LYS A 334 44.97 42.62 -47.81
CA LYS A 334 44.28 43.86 -48.30
C LYS A 334 43.17 43.79 -49.40
N HIS A 335 42.07 44.58 -49.42
CA HIS A 335 41.54 45.78 -48.71
C HIS A 335 39.96 45.73 -48.75
N THR A 336 39.04 46.70 -48.50
CA THR A 336 39.04 48.20 -48.32
C THR A 336 37.71 48.68 -47.66
N GLY A 337 37.73 49.80 -46.91
CA GLY A 337 36.60 50.76 -46.76
C GLY A 337 35.47 50.49 -45.71
N GLY A 338 34.84 51.56 -45.16
CA GLY A 338 33.53 51.45 -44.47
C GLY A 338 33.29 52.13 -43.09
N THR A 339 33.94 53.25 -42.76
CA THR A 339 33.77 54.03 -41.50
C THR A 339 32.41 54.78 -41.40
N VAL A 340 31.85 55.30 -40.27
CA VAL A 340 31.95 55.25 -38.75
C VAL A 340 31.10 56.48 -38.23
N PRO A 341 30.90 56.90 -36.94
CA PRO A 341 30.93 56.34 -35.55
C PRO A 341 29.52 56.50 -34.86
N PRO A 342 29.27 56.95 -33.59
CA PRO A 342 30.02 56.92 -32.30
C PRO A 342 29.22 56.48 -31.03
N LEU A 343 29.93 56.39 -29.89
CA LEU A 343 29.43 56.58 -28.51
C LEU A 343 29.88 57.97 -27.99
N PRO A 344 29.24 58.54 -26.94
CA PRO A 344 30.05 58.88 -25.75
C PRO A 344 29.33 58.81 -24.38
N ASP A 345 29.92 58.03 -23.46
CA ASP A 345 30.63 58.49 -22.25
C ASP A 345 29.94 59.25 -21.06
N GLN A 346 30.50 58.96 -19.86
CA GLN A 346 30.64 59.80 -18.64
C GLN A 346 29.66 59.80 -17.43
N GLN A 347 30.22 59.31 -16.32
CA GLN A 347 30.37 59.96 -14.99
C GLN A 347 29.33 59.81 -13.85
N GLN A 348 29.89 60.05 -12.65
CA GLN A 348 29.30 59.92 -11.30
C GLN A 348 28.47 61.17 -10.94
N ASP A 349 27.47 61.04 -10.06
CA ASP A 349 27.61 61.44 -8.65
C ASP A 349 26.37 61.05 -7.81
N ALA A 350 26.26 61.57 -6.57
CA ALA A 350 25.35 61.06 -5.54
C ALA A 350 24.30 62.07 -5.01
N ALA A 351 23.34 61.51 -4.25
CA ALA A 351 22.52 62.12 -3.19
C ALA A 351 21.10 62.67 -3.50
N ASN A 352 20.16 62.20 -2.68
CA ASN A 352 18.99 62.86 -2.07
C ASN A 352 17.69 63.17 -2.83
N SER A 353 16.63 63.19 -2.01
CA SER A 353 15.30 63.84 -2.14
C SER A 353 14.28 63.35 -3.18
N THR A 354 13.29 62.61 -2.67
CA THR A 354 11.86 62.80 -2.96
C THR A 354 11.33 64.11 -2.31
N PRO A 355 10.07 64.56 -2.49
CA PRO A 355 8.99 64.17 -3.43
C PRO A 355 8.32 65.36 -4.19
N LYS A 356 7.52 65.10 -5.25
CA LYS A 356 6.08 65.48 -5.40
C LYS A 356 5.53 65.51 -6.85
N GLU A 357 4.22 65.30 -6.90
CA GLU A 357 3.19 65.56 -7.95
C GLU A 357 3.27 66.96 -8.59
N PRO A 358 2.76 67.19 -9.85
CA PRO A 358 1.33 67.01 -10.16
C PRO A 358 0.91 66.51 -11.57
N GLU A 359 -0.37 66.10 -11.62
CA GLU A 359 -1.47 66.46 -12.57
C GLU A 359 -1.15 67.42 -13.75
N VAL A 360 -1.78 67.40 -14.96
CA VAL A 360 -2.92 66.64 -15.55
C VAL A 360 -3.09 66.98 -17.06
N LEU A 361 -3.59 66.06 -17.90
CA LEU A 361 -4.06 66.24 -19.31
C LEU A 361 -3.00 66.69 -20.37
N ASP A 362 -3.12 66.43 -21.69
CA ASP A 362 -4.10 65.67 -22.50
C ASP A 362 -3.43 65.08 -23.78
N GLU A 363 -4.23 64.50 -24.69
CA GLU A 363 -3.89 64.04 -26.06
C GLU A 363 -2.99 62.77 -26.14
N LEU A 364 -3.36 61.66 -26.79
CA LEU A 364 -4.17 61.45 -28.00
C LEU A 364 -4.99 60.14 -27.95
N ASP A 365 -6.24 60.19 -28.44
CA ASP A 365 -7.00 58.99 -28.84
C ASP A 365 -6.36 58.29 -30.05
N ASN A 366 -6.25 56.96 -30.02
CA ASN A 366 -6.59 56.03 -31.12
C ASN A 366 -6.28 54.56 -30.75
N ALA A 367 -7.28 53.84 -30.22
CA ALA A 367 -7.30 52.37 -30.18
C ALA A 367 -8.74 51.86 -30.35
N PRO A 368 -9.00 50.82 -31.16
CA PRO A 368 -10.35 50.42 -31.52
C PRO A 368 -11.10 49.72 -30.36
N SER A 369 -12.39 50.03 -30.24
CA SER A 369 -13.29 49.48 -29.23
C SER A 369 -13.59 47.99 -29.43
N PHE A 370 -13.31 47.18 -28.42
CA PHE A 370 -13.62 45.75 -28.38
C PHE A 370 -14.36 45.32 -27.09
N PHE A 371 -15.32 46.14 -26.65
CA PHE A 371 -16.21 45.86 -25.51
C PHE A 371 -17.68 46.10 -25.86
N GLN A 372 -18.30 45.11 -26.52
CA GLN A 372 -19.75 44.92 -26.56
C GLN A 372 -20.08 43.45 -26.89
N ASN A 373 -20.49 42.69 -25.86
CA ASN A 373 -21.37 41.51 -25.87
C ASN A 373 -21.29 40.83 -24.50
N SER A 374 -22.44 40.63 -23.84
CA SER A 374 -22.53 40.34 -22.40
C SER A 374 -22.90 38.90 -22.04
N GLU A 375 -22.53 37.93 -22.87
CA GLU A 375 -22.90 36.50 -22.69
C GLU A 375 -21.67 35.57 -22.58
N ASN A 376 -20.45 36.11 -22.47
CA ASN A 376 -19.21 35.35 -22.71
C ASN A 376 -18.10 35.55 -21.64
N SER A 377 -18.50 35.84 -20.39
CA SER A 377 -17.62 35.79 -19.22
C SER A 377 -17.57 34.40 -18.56
N GLU A 378 -18.63 33.60 -18.71
CA GLU A 378 -18.86 32.39 -17.91
C GLU A 378 -17.92 31.23 -18.25
N SER A 379 -17.71 30.91 -19.54
CA SER A 379 -16.69 29.92 -19.94
C SER A 379 -15.29 30.46 -19.70
N ARG A 380 -15.10 31.79 -19.85
CA ARG A 380 -13.80 32.43 -19.98
C ARG A 380 -12.87 32.18 -18.78
N LEU A 381 -13.38 32.14 -17.56
CA LEU A 381 -12.55 31.82 -16.39
C LEU A 381 -12.16 30.33 -16.35
N ALA A 382 -13.08 29.43 -16.69
CA ALA A 382 -12.81 27.99 -16.76
C ALA A 382 -11.84 27.65 -17.92
N ASP A 383 -12.01 28.28 -19.08
CA ASP A 383 -11.11 28.14 -20.25
C ASP A 383 -9.71 28.69 -19.95
N ILE A 384 -9.61 29.82 -19.23
CA ILE A 384 -8.33 30.37 -18.77
C ILE A 384 -7.67 29.40 -17.79
N ILE A 385 -8.36 28.98 -16.72
CA ILE A 385 -7.79 28.09 -15.69
C ILE A 385 -7.39 26.73 -16.29
N THR A 386 -8.20 26.18 -17.19
CA THR A 386 -7.89 24.92 -17.90
C THR A 386 -6.64 25.09 -18.76
N ARG A 387 -6.53 26.16 -19.58
CA ARG A 387 -5.33 26.42 -20.38
C ARG A 387 -4.09 26.73 -19.54
N ASP A 388 -4.25 27.42 -18.41
CA ASP A 388 -3.13 27.79 -17.56
C ASP A 388 -2.58 26.62 -16.73
N LEU A 389 -3.40 25.59 -16.51
CA LEU A 389 -3.03 24.32 -15.88
C LEU A 389 -2.61 23.22 -16.88
N CYS A 390 -2.96 23.32 -18.16
CA CYS A 390 -2.30 22.50 -19.18
C CYS A 390 -0.80 22.81 -19.26
N GLN A 391 0.01 21.80 -19.61
CA GLN A 391 1.47 21.90 -19.58
C GLN A 391 2.00 23.01 -20.50
N GLY A 392 2.46 24.11 -19.90
CA GLY A 392 2.97 25.30 -20.59
C GLY A 392 2.17 26.58 -20.33
N GLY A 393 1.02 26.50 -19.67
CA GLY A 393 0.26 27.66 -19.19
C GLY A 393 0.95 28.45 -18.06
N ILE A 394 0.52 29.69 -17.78
CA ILE A 394 1.20 30.60 -16.83
C ILE A 394 1.16 30.06 -15.40
N LEU A 395 0.03 29.48 -14.96
CA LEU A 395 -0.03 28.80 -13.67
C LEU A 395 0.90 27.56 -13.63
N SER A 396 0.92 26.73 -14.68
CA SER A 396 1.82 25.57 -14.76
C SER A 396 3.31 25.96 -14.72
N GLN A 397 3.68 27.10 -15.33
CA GLN A 397 5.06 27.62 -15.31
C GLN A 397 5.42 28.26 -13.96
N SER A 398 4.45 28.88 -13.27
CA SER A 398 4.67 29.49 -11.95
C SER A 398 4.67 28.49 -10.78
N LEU A 399 4.31 27.23 -11.04
CA LEU A 399 4.31 26.12 -10.09
C LEU A 399 5.51 25.17 -10.34
N PRO A 400 6.62 25.25 -9.56
CA PRO A 400 7.84 24.49 -9.84
C PRO A 400 7.61 22.97 -9.73
N GLY A 401 7.79 22.26 -10.86
CA GLY A 401 7.59 20.81 -10.93
C GLY A 401 6.12 20.39 -11.10
N TYR A 402 5.27 21.28 -11.62
CA TYR A 402 3.91 20.93 -12.04
C TYR A 402 3.91 19.84 -13.14
N GLU A 403 3.00 18.88 -13.02
CA GLU A 403 2.75 17.79 -13.96
C GLU A 403 1.24 17.70 -14.16
N GLU A 404 0.78 17.76 -15.40
CA GLU A 404 -0.65 17.81 -15.74
C GLU A 404 -1.33 16.48 -15.41
N ARG A 405 -2.37 16.53 -14.57
CA ARG A 405 -3.15 15.36 -14.13
C ARG A 405 -4.63 15.60 -14.41
N PRO A 406 -5.33 14.73 -15.17
CA PRO A 406 -6.74 14.94 -15.54
C PRO A 406 -7.63 15.28 -14.34
N VAL A 407 -7.52 14.53 -13.24
CA VAL A 407 -8.29 14.78 -12.00
C VAL A 407 -7.99 16.13 -11.35
N GLN A 408 -6.79 16.70 -11.54
CA GLN A 408 -6.46 18.04 -11.03
C GLN A 408 -7.01 19.14 -11.94
N VAL A 409 -7.02 18.92 -13.26
CA VAL A 409 -7.67 19.81 -14.23
C VAL A 409 -9.18 19.80 -13.99
N GLU A 410 -9.82 18.62 -13.95
CA GLU A 410 -11.23 18.43 -13.58
C GLU A 410 -11.60 19.13 -12.27
N MET A 411 -10.78 18.97 -11.22
CA MET A 411 -10.99 19.63 -9.93
C MET A 411 -10.90 21.16 -10.03
N ALA A 412 -9.94 21.69 -10.80
CA ALA A 412 -9.78 23.12 -11.00
C ALA A 412 -10.90 23.72 -11.87
N THR A 413 -11.36 23.01 -12.91
CA THR A 413 -12.52 23.37 -13.71
C THR A 413 -13.80 23.34 -12.87
N LEU A 414 -13.96 22.36 -11.98
CA LEU A 414 -15.06 22.28 -11.02
C LEU A 414 -15.04 23.48 -10.04
N VAL A 415 -13.89 23.80 -9.45
CA VAL A 415 -13.71 25.01 -8.63
C VAL A 415 -14.07 26.28 -9.41
N ALA A 416 -13.56 26.42 -10.64
CA ALA A 416 -13.84 27.57 -11.49
C ALA A 416 -15.35 27.72 -11.76
N SER A 417 -16.03 26.63 -12.13
CA SER A 417 -17.49 26.62 -12.39
C SER A 417 -18.33 26.89 -11.13
N SER A 418 -17.90 26.41 -9.96
CA SER A 418 -18.54 26.69 -8.67
C SER A 418 -18.46 28.17 -8.32
N LEU A 419 -17.28 28.78 -8.56
CA LEU A 419 -17.02 30.20 -8.33
C LEU A 419 -17.68 31.14 -9.36
N THR A 420 -17.86 30.72 -10.62
CA THR A 420 -18.54 31.56 -11.63
C THR A 420 -20.06 31.42 -11.63
N GLN A 421 -20.60 30.27 -11.24
CA GLN A 421 -22.05 30.01 -11.25
C GLN A 421 -22.72 30.22 -9.87
N ASP A 422 -21.96 30.65 -8.87
CA ASP A 422 -22.37 30.83 -7.46
C ASP A 422 -23.06 29.58 -6.86
N LYS A 423 -22.62 28.39 -7.31
CA LYS A 423 -23.16 27.08 -6.90
C LYS A 423 -22.25 26.46 -5.84
N PRO A 424 -22.74 26.15 -4.63
CA PRO A 424 -21.90 25.58 -3.57
C PRO A 424 -21.48 24.13 -3.91
N ALA A 425 -20.20 23.94 -4.24
CA ALA A 425 -19.61 22.63 -4.45
C ALA A 425 -18.92 22.11 -3.17
N ILE A 426 -19.15 20.84 -2.82
CA ILE A 426 -18.38 20.13 -1.79
C ILE A 426 -17.29 19.33 -2.49
N ILE A 427 -16.03 19.69 -2.23
CA ILE A 427 -14.85 19.05 -2.80
C ILE A 427 -14.24 18.09 -1.76
N GLU A 428 -14.31 16.80 -2.07
CA GLU A 428 -13.67 15.73 -1.29
C GLU A 428 -12.47 15.18 -2.11
N ALA A 429 -11.29 15.76 -1.89
CA ALA A 429 -10.07 15.34 -2.56
C ALA A 429 -9.37 14.21 -1.79
N GLY A 430 -9.45 12.99 -2.31
CA GLY A 430 -8.79 11.81 -1.71
C GLY A 430 -7.27 11.99 -1.58
N THR A 431 -6.73 11.84 -0.38
CA THR A 431 -5.31 12.12 -0.10
C THR A 431 -4.39 10.97 -0.51
N GLY A 432 -3.99 10.96 -1.79
CA GLY A 432 -2.79 10.24 -2.25
C GLY A 432 -3.01 8.79 -2.69
N THR A 433 -3.62 8.60 -3.86
CA THR A 433 -3.37 7.40 -4.68
C THR A 433 -1.89 7.31 -5.06
N GLY A 434 -1.34 6.10 -5.22
CA GLY A 434 0.03 5.92 -5.74
C GLY A 434 1.10 5.47 -4.74
N LYS A 435 0.76 4.64 -3.73
CA LYS A 435 1.75 3.98 -2.84
C LYS A 435 1.66 2.45 -2.85
N ALA A 436 1.09 1.90 -3.93
CA ALA A 436 0.80 0.47 -4.03
C ALA A 436 2.05 -0.38 -4.33
N LEU A 437 2.01 -1.61 -3.83
CA LEU A 437 2.85 -2.72 -4.25
C LEU A 437 1.95 -3.78 -4.88
N ASP A 438 2.52 -4.70 -5.64
CA ASP A 438 1.77 -5.85 -6.15
C ASP A 438 1.12 -6.66 -5.00
N VAL A 439 -0.06 -7.23 -5.27
CA VAL A 439 -0.90 -7.91 -4.28
C VAL A 439 -0.28 -9.18 -3.71
N ASP A 440 0.61 -9.86 -4.45
CA ASP A 440 1.34 -11.05 -4.01
C ASP A 440 2.63 -10.71 -3.25
N THR A 441 3.01 -9.43 -3.15
CA THR A 441 4.21 -9.00 -2.41
C THR A 441 4.13 -9.49 -0.96
N PRO A 442 5.10 -10.30 -0.48
CA PRO A 442 5.07 -10.84 0.88
C PRO A 442 5.51 -9.77 1.88
N ILE A 443 4.62 -9.42 2.82
CA ILE A 443 4.85 -8.44 3.89
C ILE A 443 5.12 -9.18 5.21
N PRO A 444 6.20 -8.85 5.93
CA PRO A 444 6.50 -9.47 7.21
C PRO A 444 5.56 -8.93 8.30
N THR A 445 5.02 -9.81 9.14
CA THR A 445 4.19 -9.47 10.29
C THR A 445 4.75 -10.12 11.56
N PRO A 446 4.38 -9.67 12.77
CA PRO A 446 4.79 -10.33 14.02
C PRO A 446 4.37 -11.81 14.11
N THR A 447 3.33 -12.24 13.38
CA THR A 447 2.81 -13.61 13.36
C THR A 447 3.33 -14.48 12.22
N GLY A 448 4.01 -13.91 11.21
CA GLY A 448 4.54 -14.67 10.07
C GLY A 448 4.75 -13.79 8.83
N TRP A 449 4.21 -14.25 7.70
CA TRP A 449 4.11 -13.52 6.45
C TRP A 449 2.65 -13.35 6.06
N LYS A 450 2.32 -12.26 5.38
CA LYS A 450 0.99 -12.00 4.81
C LYS A 450 1.15 -11.31 3.45
N ARG A 451 0.34 -11.63 2.44
CA ARG A 451 0.45 -10.95 1.14
C ARG A 451 -0.07 -9.51 1.27
N MET A 452 0.46 -8.59 0.47
CA MET A 452 0.03 -7.19 0.46
C MET A 452 -1.49 -7.05 0.26
N GLY A 453 -2.08 -7.85 -0.64
CA GLY A 453 -3.51 -7.87 -0.90
C GLY A 453 -4.38 -8.52 0.18
N ASP A 454 -3.77 -9.18 1.18
CA ASP A 454 -4.51 -9.80 2.30
C ASP A 454 -4.57 -8.87 3.54
N LEU A 455 -3.82 -7.76 3.54
CA LEU A 455 -3.73 -6.84 4.69
C LEU A 455 -5.05 -6.09 4.94
N VAL A 456 -5.44 -5.98 6.22
CA VAL A 456 -6.68 -5.33 6.67
C VAL A 456 -6.42 -4.39 7.85
N GLU A 457 -7.38 -3.51 8.14
CA GLU A 457 -7.29 -2.63 9.32
C GLU A 457 -7.13 -3.45 10.60
N GLY A 458 -6.11 -3.12 11.40
CA GLY A 458 -5.80 -3.79 12.65
C GLY A 458 -4.75 -4.91 12.58
N ASP A 459 -4.29 -5.30 11.39
CA ASP A 459 -3.04 -6.07 11.26
C ASP A 459 -1.85 -5.29 11.83
N PHE A 460 -0.74 -6.01 12.08
CA PHE A 460 0.55 -5.41 12.42
C PHE A 460 1.60 -5.74 11.35
N VAL A 461 2.26 -4.70 10.86
CA VAL A 461 3.44 -4.74 9.97
C VAL A 461 4.63 -4.14 10.71
N PHE A 462 5.76 -3.89 10.05
CA PHE A 462 6.94 -3.26 10.66
C PHE A 462 7.28 -1.90 10.02
N ASP A 463 7.79 -0.96 10.80
CA ASP A 463 8.33 0.32 10.33
C ASP A 463 9.78 0.21 9.79
N ASP A 464 10.37 1.33 9.36
CA ASP A 464 11.74 1.39 8.81
C ASP A 464 12.85 1.24 9.86
N MET A 465 12.49 1.20 11.14
CA MET A 465 13.35 0.87 12.28
C MET A 465 13.12 -0.57 12.79
N GLY A 466 12.09 -1.27 12.27
CA GLY A 466 11.73 -2.63 12.63
C GLY A 466 10.64 -2.75 13.72
N ASN A 467 9.98 -1.67 14.16
CA ASN A 467 8.96 -1.72 15.20
C ASN A 467 7.59 -2.19 14.68
N PRO A 468 6.85 -3.05 15.43
CA PRO A 468 5.47 -3.40 15.11
C PRO A 468 4.54 -2.19 15.05
N THR A 469 3.98 -1.94 13.88
CA THR A 469 3.09 -0.80 13.58
C THR A 469 1.73 -1.32 13.11
N ARG A 470 0.64 -0.79 13.71
CA ARG A 470 -0.73 -1.19 13.37
C ARG A 470 -1.18 -0.57 12.05
N VAL A 471 -1.72 -1.38 11.15
CA VAL A 471 -2.39 -0.93 9.92
C VAL A 471 -3.65 -0.17 10.29
N THR A 472 -3.72 1.12 9.95
CA THR A 472 -4.86 2.02 10.29
C THR A 472 -5.91 2.14 9.19
N ALA A 473 -5.60 1.67 7.98
CA ALA A 473 -6.51 1.51 6.86
C ALA A 473 -5.84 0.57 5.83
N ALA A 474 -6.64 -0.14 5.05
CA ALA A 474 -6.23 -0.77 3.80
C ALA A 474 -7.07 -0.16 2.67
N PHE A 475 -6.50 -0.05 1.47
CA PHE A 475 -7.20 0.42 0.27
C PHE A 475 -7.55 -0.76 -0.62
N ASP A 476 -8.62 -0.64 -1.40
CA ASP A 476 -9.04 -1.67 -2.36
C ASP A 476 -7.96 -1.95 -3.42
N ILE A 477 -7.99 -3.16 -3.98
CA ILE A 477 -7.04 -3.58 -5.02
C ILE A 477 -7.26 -2.74 -6.28
N MET A 478 -6.23 -1.99 -6.67
CA MET A 478 -6.25 -1.16 -7.88
C MET A 478 -5.75 -1.95 -9.09
N TYR A 479 -6.60 -2.09 -10.11
CA TYR A 479 -6.29 -2.77 -11.37
C TYR A 479 -5.85 -1.77 -12.46
N HIS A 480 -5.31 -2.31 -13.57
CA HIS A 480 -4.92 -1.54 -14.77
C HIS A 480 -3.91 -0.38 -14.55
N ARG A 481 -3.14 -0.44 -13.46
CA ARG A 481 -2.07 0.53 -13.17
C ARG A 481 -0.73 0.10 -13.77
N LYS A 482 0.09 1.09 -14.12
CA LYS A 482 1.43 0.91 -14.65
C LYS A 482 2.39 0.50 -13.53
N CYS A 483 3.03 -0.66 -13.67
CA CYS A 483 3.92 -1.22 -12.66
C CYS A 483 5.34 -1.43 -13.21
N TYR A 484 6.29 -1.66 -12.30
CA TYR A 484 7.69 -1.95 -12.63
C TYR A 484 8.28 -2.97 -11.66
N GLU A 485 9.08 -3.92 -12.15
CA GLU A 485 9.83 -4.84 -11.30
C GLU A 485 11.13 -4.18 -10.80
N VAL A 486 11.17 -3.84 -9.51
CA VAL A 486 12.29 -3.16 -8.86
C VAL A 486 13.35 -4.17 -8.42
N VAL A 487 14.42 -4.32 -9.22
CA VAL A 487 15.52 -5.25 -8.92
C VAL A 487 16.65 -4.59 -8.12
N PHE A 488 16.95 -5.17 -6.96
CA PHE A 488 17.99 -4.73 -6.03
C PHE A 488 19.31 -5.51 -6.21
N SER A 489 20.43 -4.87 -5.88
CA SER A 489 21.80 -5.42 -6.01
C SER A 489 22.18 -6.52 -5.03
N ASP A 490 21.24 -7.08 -4.27
CA ASP A 490 21.39 -8.34 -3.51
C ASP A 490 20.68 -9.53 -4.20
N GLY A 491 20.00 -9.28 -5.32
CA GLY A 491 19.23 -10.27 -6.07
C GLY A 491 17.75 -10.33 -5.67
N SER A 492 17.30 -9.54 -4.68
CA SER A 492 15.87 -9.40 -4.40
C SER A 492 15.18 -8.51 -5.43
N SER A 493 13.92 -8.80 -5.75
CA SER A 493 13.04 -7.92 -6.52
C SER A 493 11.63 -7.89 -5.93
N LEU A 494 10.83 -6.91 -6.36
CA LEU A 494 9.40 -6.79 -6.08
C LEU A 494 8.73 -5.99 -7.20
N ILE A 495 7.41 -6.05 -7.32
CA ILE A 495 6.66 -5.24 -8.29
C ILE A 495 6.04 -4.05 -7.55
N ALA A 496 6.31 -2.85 -8.03
CA ALA A 496 5.80 -1.59 -7.46
C ALA A 496 5.09 -0.74 -8.51
N ASP A 497 4.08 -0.01 -8.07
CA ASP A 497 3.35 0.95 -8.88
C ASP A 497 4.26 2.10 -9.37
N ALA A 498 3.95 2.67 -10.53
CA ALA A 498 4.67 3.79 -11.13
C ALA A 498 4.81 5.00 -10.18
N GLU A 499 3.76 5.31 -9.41
CA GLU A 499 3.75 6.41 -8.44
C GLU A 499 4.41 6.06 -7.10
N HIS A 500 4.66 4.77 -6.79
CA HIS A 500 5.12 4.33 -5.47
C HIS A 500 6.36 5.09 -5.01
N GLU A 501 6.27 5.72 -3.83
CA GLU A 501 7.27 6.65 -3.31
C GLU A 501 8.41 5.96 -2.56
N TRP A 502 9.65 6.23 -2.99
CA TRP A 502 10.87 5.70 -2.39
C TRP A 502 11.69 6.82 -1.74
N VAL A 503 12.13 6.60 -0.49
CA VAL A 503 13.17 7.42 0.14
C VAL A 503 14.53 6.97 -0.41
N SER A 504 15.08 7.78 -1.31
CA SER A 504 16.26 7.47 -2.12
C SER A 504 17.46 8.36 -1.73
N TYR A 505 18.66 7.84 -1.95
CA TYR A 505 19.93 8.55 -1.89
C TYR A 505 20.65 8.44 -3.24
N THR A 506 20.86 9.55 -3.94
CA THR A 506 21.38 9.61 -5.31
C THR A 506 22.90 9.74 -5.39
N CYS A 507 23.47 9.61 -6.60
CA CYS A 507 24.88 9.91 -6.84
C CYS A 507 25.23 11.40 -6.76
N ALA A 508 24.25 12.32 -6.84
CA ALA A 508 24.47 13.75 -6.60
C ALA A 508 24.58 14.03 -5.09
N ASP A 509 23.62 13.53 -4.30
CA ASP A 509 23.58 13.66 -2.83
C ASP A 509 24.90 13.16 -2.20
N ARG A 510 25.45 12.06 -2.73
CA ARG A 510 26.76 11.50 -2.34
C ARG A 510 27.96 12.41 -2.62
N LYS A 511 27.90 13.33 -3.59
CA LYS A 511 28.97 14.32 -3.85
C LYS A 511 28.80 15.56 -2.97
N TRP A 512 27.56 15.98 -2.71
CA TRP A 512 27.27 17.23 -2.00
C TRP A 512 27.43 17.15 -0.48
N ALA A 513 27.55 15.95 0.10
CA ALA A 513 27.98 15.74 1.49
C ALA A 513 29.40 16.30 1.85
N LYS A 514 30.08 16.99 0.92
CA LYS A 514 31.33 17.74 1.14
C LYS A 514 31.27 19.23 0.74
N SER A 515 30.11 19.79 0.40
CA SER A 515 29.96 21.20 -0.02
C SER A 515 28.82 21.92 0.70
N SER A 516 28.79 23.25 0.60
CA SER A 516 27.98 24.11 1.47
C SER A 516 26.50 24.22 1.09
N ARG A 517 25.67 23.48 1.83
CA ARG A 517 24.42 23.91 2.52
C ARG A 517 23.26 24.65 1.81
N THR A 518 23.36 25.25 0.63
CA THR A 518 22.38 26.31 0.24
C THR A 518 21.26 25.94 -0.75
N ASP A 519 21.43 24.99 -1.67
CA ASP A 519 20.47 24.81 -2.80
C ASP A 519 19.98 23.36 -3.00
N THR A 520 18.72 23.08 -2.62
CA THR A 520 17.90 21.95 -3.11
C THR A 520 16.42 22.23 -2.81
N TYR A 521 15.51 22.10 -3.79
CA TYR A 521 14.12 22.59 -3.67
C TYR A 521 13.04 21.48 -3.60
N VAL A 522 12.16 21.62 -2.60
CA VAL A 522 10.76 21.15 -2.43
C VAL A 522 10.33 19.76 -2.97
N ALA A 523 9.89 18.92 -2.03
CA ALA A 523 8.62 18.18 -2.11
C ALA A 523 7.92 18.27 -0.73
N LYS A 524 6.60 18.03 -0.67
CA LYS A 524 5.77 18.34 0.52
C LYS A 524 6.15 17.48 1.74
N ASN A 525 6.04 18.08 2.94
CA ASN A 525 6.27 17.50 4.29
C ASN A 525 7.71 17.29 4.80
N PHE A 526 8.76 17.75 4.10
CA PHE A 526 10.08 17.94 4.74
C PHE A 526 10.16 19.30 5.44
N VAL A 527 10.92 19.40 6.54
CA VAL A 527 11.18 20.66 7.24
C VAL A 527 12.49 21.25 6.70
N THR A 528 12.50 22.53 6.36
CA THR A 528 13.73 23.22 5.92
C THR A 528 14.39 23.98 7.08
N SER A 529 15.67 24.34 6.93
CA SER A 529 16.31 25.23 7.90
C SER A 529 15.72 26.65 7.84
N ASP A 530 15.27 27.07 6.65
CA ASP A 530 14.74 28.41 6.40
C ASP A 530 13.32 28.59 6.98
N GLN A 531 12.51 27.52 7.01
CA GLN A 531 11.24 27.51 7.76
C GLN A 531 11.45 27.82 9.25
N LEU A 532 12.53 27.31 9.85
CA LEU A 532 12.86 27.62 11.25
C LEU A 532 13.29 29.09 11.42
N VAL A 533 14.02 29.65 10.44
CA VAL A 533 14.40 31.08 10.43
C VAL A 533 13.19 31.99 10.23
N ILE A 534 12.21 31.58 9.40
CA ILE A 534 10.93 32.28 9.22
C ILE A 534 10.12 32.22 10.52
N LEU A 535 10.01 31.05 11.16
CA LEU A 535 9.38 30.90 12.46
C LEU A 535 10.06 31.75 13.55
N ASP A 536 11.39 31.80 13.59
CA ASP A 536 12.11 32.65 14.55
C ASP A 536 11.81 34.14 14.35
N ARG A 537 11.64 34.60 13.09
CA ARG A 537 11.17 35.97 12.78
C ARG A 537 9.71 36.18 13.19
N LEU A 538 8.82 35.23 12.91
CA LEU A 538 7.39 35.33 13.28
C LEU A 538 7.18 35.30 14.80
N ILE A 539 8.02 34.56 15.54
CA ILE A 539 8.05 34.59 17.01
C ILE A 539 8.52 35.97 17.49
N ALA A 540 9.63 36.49 16.95
CA ALA A 540 10.17 37.81 17.33
C ALA A 540 9.25 39.00 16.98
N LEU A 541 8.35 38.82 16.00
CA LEU A 541 7.32 39.80 15.63
C LEU A 541 5.96 39.56 16.32
N SER A 542 5.83 38.55 17.19
CA SER A 542 4.56 38.21 17.82
C SER A 542 4.37 38.84 19.21
N GLU A 543 3.35 39.68 19.32
CA GLU A 543 2.89 40.25 20.58
C GLU A 543 2.20 39.17 21.45
N ASN A 544 2.42 39.22 22.77
CA ASN A 544 1.96 38.18 23.69
C ASN A 544 0.43 38.09 23.82
N ASP A 545 -0.29 39.19 23.61
CA ASP A 545 -1.74 39.28 23.78
C ASP A 545 -2.52 38.76 22.55
N ASN A 546 -1.84 38.49 21.44
CA ASN A 546 -2.48 38.02 20.21
C ASN A 546 -2.75 36.49 20.24
N THR A 547 -3.75 36.02 19.48
CA THR A 547 -4.23 34.63 19.54
C THR A 547 -4.24 33.95 18.18
N LEU A 548 -3.90 32.65 18.16
CA LEU A 548 -3.74 31.85 16.94
C LEU A 548 -4.46 30.50 17.07
N SER A 549 -5.08 30.02 15.99
CA SER A 549 -5.63 28.66 15.89
C SER A 549 -4.59 27.68 15.34
N VAL A 550 -4.83 26.37 15.47
CA VAL A 550 -4.00 25.33 14.83
C VAL A 550 -3.93 25.56 13.32
N ASP A 551 -5.07 25.84 12.69
CA ASP A 551 -5.20 25.99 11.24
C ASP A 551 -4.49 27.27 10.74
N GLY A 552 -4.58 28.36 11.51
CA GLY A 552 -3.85 29.60 11.25
C GLY A 552 -2.33 29.42 11.38
N ALA A 553 -1.87 28.62 12.35
CA ALA A 553 -0.45 28.26 12.44
C ALA A 553 -0.02 27.40 11.24
N VAL A 554 -0.80 26.39 10.85
CA VAL A 554 -0.53 25.56 9.64
C VAL A 554 -0.41 26.42 8.38
N ALA A 555 -1.30 27.41 8.21
CA ALA A 555 -1.26 28.36 7.10
C ALA A 555 0.02 29.21 7.10
N LEU A 556 0.40 29.79 8.25
CA LEU A 556 1.62 30.61 8.40
C LEU A 556 2.93 29.84 8.12
N ILE A 557 2.94 28.51 8.29
CA ILE A 557 4.11 27.64 8.09
C ILE A 557 4.15 27.05 6.65
N GLY A 558 3.00 27.04 5.97
CA GLY A 558 2.82 26.34 4.69
C GLY A 558 2.66 24.82 4.83
N GLY A 559 2.13 24.32 5.96
CA GLY A 559 1.82 22.89 6.13
C GLY A 559 2.12 22.32 7.52
N HIS A 560 2.63 21.08 7.55
CA HIS A 560 3.05 20.36 8.76
C HIS A 560 1.94 20.14 9.83
N HIS A 561 0.70 19.92 9.38
CA HIS A 561 -0.51 19.83 10.21
C HIS A 561 -0.39 18.91 11.43
N TRP A 562 0.26 17.73 11.30
CA TRP A 562 0.48 16.83 12.43
C TRP A 562 1.45 17.43 13.46
N SER A 563 2.59 17.98 13.03
CA SER A 563 3.59 18.60 13.92
C SER A 563 3.03 19.83 14.64
N VAL A 564 2.21 20.64 13.96
CA VAL A 564 1.51 21.78 14.57
C VAL A 564 0.49 21.31 15.60
N TYR A 565 -0.30 20.29 15.29
CA TYR A 565 -1.26 19.70 16.24
C TYR A 565 -0.58 19.09 17.47
N GLN A 566 0.55 18.39 17.29
CA GLN A 566 1.34 17.84 18.41
C GLN A 566 2.05 18.92 19.24
N ALA A 567 2.38 20.07 18.66
CA ALA A 567 2.85 21.24 19.40
C ALA A 567 1.72 21.89 20.21
N ALA A 568 0.55 22.11 19.59
CA ALA A 568 -0.64 22.65 20.23
C ALA A 568 -1.11 21.80 21.42
N ARG A 569 -1.02 20.46 21.34
CA ARG A 569 -1.31 19.54 22.46
C ARG A 569 -0.40 19.68 23.69
N LYS A 570 0.70 20.43 23.60
CA LYS A 570 1.61 20.73 24.73
C LYS A 570 1.36 22.08 25.38
N ILE A 571 0.38 22.85 24.89
CA ILE A 571 0.01 24.18 25.39
C ILE A 571 -1.46 24.13 25.82
N ALA A 572 -1.81 24.84 26.89
CA ALA A 572 -3.21 25.04 27.24
C ALA A 572 -3.87 26.04 26.26
N PRO A 573 -4.99 25.68 25.59
CA PRO A 573 -5.76 26.66 24.83
C PRO A 573 -6.39 27.69 25.78
N ILE A 574 -6.53 28.94 25.32
CA ILE A 574 -7.13 30.04 26.07
C ILE A 574 -8.62 29.73 26.29
N ASN A 575 -9.35 29.44 25.21
CA ASN A 575 -10.74 29.01 25.24
C ASN A 575 -10.84 27.52 24.88
N SER A 576 -10.95 26.67 25.90
CA SER A 576 -11.08 25.21 25.75
C SER A 576 -12.47 24.71 25.35
N LYS A 577 -13.46 25.60 25.27
CA LYS A 577 -14.87 25.29 24.95
C LYS A 577 -15.31 25.68 23.55
N GLU A 578 -14.51 26.48 22.83
CA GLU A 578 -14.83 27.00 21.49
C GLU A 578 -14.08 26.21 20.41
N ARG A 579 -14.58 26.26 19.18
CA ARG A 579 -13.94 25.66 18.00
C ARG A 579 -13.89 26.67 16.85
N PRO A 580 -12.73 26.86 16.19
CA PRO A 580 -11.42 26.27 16.50
C PRO A 580 -10.84 26.82 17.81
N ALA A 581 -10.13 25.96 18.56
CA ALA A 581 -9.51 26.37 19.83
C ALA A 581 -8.35 27.36 19.57
N ARG A 582 -8.31 28.43 20.36
CA ARG A 582 -7.28 29.49 20.27
C ARG A 582 -6.20 29.31 21.33
N TYR A 583 -4.97 29.62 20.94
CA TYR A 583 -3.75 29.55 21.74
C TYR A 583 -3.05 30.92 21.76
N PRO A 584 -2.18 31.22 22.73
CA PRO A 584 -1.35 32.43 22.69
C PRO A 584 -0.39 32.35 21.51
N HIS A 585 -0.35 33.38 20.66
CA HIS A 585 0.33 33.34 19.35
C HIS A 585 1.83 33.02 19.49
N HIS A 586 2.54 33.76 20.34
CA HIS A 586 3.96 33.54 20.63
C HIS A 586 4.23 32.12 21.17
N ALA A 587 3.38 31.63 22.08
CA ALA A 587 3.54 30.30 22.67
C ALA A 587 3.37 29.17 21.64
N LEU A 588 2.32 29.24 20.80
CA LEU A 588 2.05 28.24 19.77
C LEU A 588 3.19 28.18 18.75
N LEU A 589 3.63 29.32 18.21
CA LEU A 589 4.75 29.35 17.27
C LEU A 589 6.06 28.85 17.90
N THR A 590 6.33 29.16 19.17
CA THR A 590 7.51 28.65 19.90
C THR A 590 7.50 27.12 20.02
N ALA A 591 6.37 26.51 20.40
CA ALA A 591 6.26 25.06 20.50
C ALA A 591 6.29 24.37 19.12
N VAL A 592 5.70 24.99 18.10
CA VAL A 592 5.79 24.57 16.70
C VAL A 592 7.24 24.54 16.24
N ARG A 593 7.99 25.64 16.42
CA ARG A 593 9.41 25.74 16.12
C ARG A 593 10.22 24.68 16.86
N GLY A 594 9.88 24.39 18.12
CA GLY A 594 10.45 23.29 18.93
C GLY A 594 10.00 21.86 18.54
N ARG A 595 8.96 21.69 17.72
CA ARG A 595 8.61 20.40 17.08
C ARG A 595 9.32 20.28 15.74
N LEU A 596 9.20 21.27 14.86
CA LEU A 596 9.81 21.28 13.53
C LEU A 596 11.34 21.22 13.58
N ALA A 597 11.99 21.84 14.57
CA ALA A 597 13.43 21.69 14.77
C ALA A 597 13.86 20.27 15.17
N ARG A 598 12.95 19.49 15.78
CA ARG A 598 13.16 18.05 16.04
C ARG A 598 12.86 17.24 14.80
N ASP A 599 11.80 17.56 14.05
CA ASP A 599 11.47 16.92 12.76
C ASP A 599 12.64 17.05 11.77
N LEU A 600 13.28 18.22 11.67
CA LEU A 600 14.50 18.48 10.91
C LEU A 600 15.72 17.66 11.41
N GLY A 601 15.72 17.26 12.69
CA GLY A 601 16.73 16.35 13.26
C GLY A 601 16.43 14.89 12.93
N GLU A 602 15.19 14.46 13.13
CA GLU A 602 14.66 13.13 12.81
C GLU A 602 14.80 12.83 11.30
N GLN A 603 14.66 13.84 10.44
CA GLN A 603 14.87 13.77 8.98
C GLN A 603 16.33 13.53 8.53
N ARG A 604 17.34 13.63 9.42
CA ARG A 604 18.77 13.49 9.09
C ARG A 604 19.34 12.10 9.46
N ARG A 605 18.74 11.03 8.93
CA ARG A 605 19.22 9.65 9.14
C ARG A 605 20.68 9.51 8.66
N ASP A 606 21.59 9.13 9.57
CA ASP A 606 23.05 9.09 9.36
C ASP A 606 23.70 10.39 8.81
N GLY A 607 23.09 11.56 9.05
CA GLY A 607 23.65 12.86 8.63
C GLY A 607 23.63 13.11 7.12
N ARG A 608 22.76 12.42 6.37
CA ARG A 608 22.64 12.52 4.90
C ARG A 608 21.35 13.23 4.49
N THR A 609 21.38 13.85 3.32
CA THR A 609 20.18 14.32 2.61
C THR A 609 19.58 13.16 1.81
N TYR A 610 18.25 13.05 1.80
CA TYR A 610 17.50 12.06 1.02
C TYR A 610 16.53 12.77 0.07
N SER A 611 16.18 12.11 -1.01
CA SER A 611 15.20 12.57 -2.00
C SER A 611 14.05 11.57 -2.12
N LEU A 612 12.82 12.07 -2.14
CA LEU A 612 11.63 11.27 -2.41
C LEU A 612 11.46 11.13 -3.93
N VAL A 613 11.34 9.90 -4.43
CA VAL A 613 11.17 9.62 -5.87
C VAL A 613 10.13 8.54 -6.10
N THR A 614 9.26 8.73 -7.10
CA THR A 614 8.32 7.69 -7.57
C THR A 614 9.10 6.58 -8.30
N THR A 615 8.54 5.36 -8.40
CA THR A 615 9.17 4.26 -9.15
C THR A 615 9.49 4.65 -10.60
N GLU A 616 8.60 5.40 -11.25
CA GLU A 616 8.78 5.94 -12.60
C GLU A 616 9.89 6.99 -12.69
N ARG A 617 9.95 7.98 -11.77
CA ARG A 617 11.04 8.95 -11.76
C ARG A 617 12.38 8.29 -11.47
N MET A 618 12.37 7.27 -10.60
CA MET A 618 13.52 6.41 -10.34
C MET A 618 13.88 5.58 -11.59
N ALA A 619 12.92 5.18 -12.44
CA ALA A 619 13.16 4.51 -13.72
C ALA A 619 13.96 5.42 -14.68
N ALA A 620 13.45 6.62 -14.92
CA ALA A 620 14.07 7.60 -15.82
C ALA A 620 15.49 8.02 -15.40
N THR A 621 15.84 7.89 -14.11
CA THR A 621 17.14 8.31 -13.55
C THR A 621 17.95 7.15 -12.95
N LEU A 622 17.71 5.91 -13.39
CA LEU A 622 18.26 4.67 -12.82
C LEU A 622 19.81 4.63 -12.73
N THR A 623 20.49 5.06 -13.79
CA THR A 623 21.96 5.14 -13.89
C THR A 623 22.45 6.59 -13.83
N VAL A 624 23.73 6.79 -13.51
CA VAL A 624 24.38 8.08 -13.74
C VAL A 624 24.56 8.27 -15.26
N SER A 625 24.29 9.47 -15.78
CA SER A 625 24.21 9.81 -17.22
C SER A 625 25.50 9.65 -18.05
N SER A 626 26.52 8.95 -17.54
CA SER A 626 27.75 8.57 -18.23
C SER A 626 28.35 7.25 -17.74
N SER A 627 27.63 6.44 -16.96
CA SER A 627 28.15 5.21 -16.34
C SER A 627 27.05 4.20 -15.99
N PRO A 628 27.25 2.88 -16.17
CA PRO A 628 26.30 1.84 -15.74
C PRO A 628 26.19 1.70 -14.20
N ARG A 629 26.68 2.67 -13.44
CA ARG A 629 26.59 2.72 -11.99
C ARG A 629 25.21 3.18 -11.54
N ALA A 630 24.58 2.37 -10.69
CA ALA A 630 23.36 2.68 -9.96
C ALA A 630 23.37 4.11 -9.38
N ASN A 631 22.38 4.92 -9.76
CA ASN A 631 22.17 6.24 -9.20
C ASN A 631 21.46 6.14 -7.84
N HIS A 632 20.43 5.30 -7.72
CA HIS A 632 19.61 5.22 -6.51
C HIS A 632 20.10 4.18 -5.50
N ALA A 633 20.01 4.55 -4.23
CA ALA A 633 20.24 3.69 -3.08
C ALA A 633 19.13 3.90 -2.04
N ILE A 634 18.48 2.81 -1.61
CA ILE A 634 17.35 2.79 -0.67
C ILE A 634 17.86 2.18 0.65
N ALA A 635 17.44 2.71 1.80
CA ALA A 635 17.89 2.22 3.10
C ALA A 635 17.39 0.79 3.37
N VAL A 636 18.19 -0.01 4.08
CA VAL A 636 17.74 -1.28 4.68
C VAL A 636 17.03 -0.94 6.00
N ALA A 637 15.92 -1.63 6.28
CA ALA A 637 15.18 -1.46 7.53
C ALA A 637 15.98 -1.96 8.75
N GLY A 638 15.63 -1.49 9.94
CA GLY A 638 16.19 -2.00 11.19
C GLY A 638 15.84 -3.48 11.47
N PRO A 639 16.53 -4.13 12.42
CA PRO A 639 16.15 -5.45 12.89
C PRO A 639 14.73 -5.45 13.46
N LEU A 640 13.95 -6.50 13.17
CA LEU A 640 12.56 -6.58 13.65
C LEU A 640 12.50 -6.60 15.19
N ALA A 641 11.88 -5.58 15.78
CA ALA A 641 11.75 -5.44 17.23
C ALA A 641 10.60 -6.30 17.74
N LEU A 642 10.93 -7.52 18.18
CA LEU A 642 9.99 -8.52 18.69
C LEU A 642 10.35 -8.90 20.15
N PRO A 643 9.35 -9.25 20.98
CA PRO A 643 9.58 -9.68 22.36
C PRO A 643 10.29 -11.04 22.42
N ASP A 644 10.83 -11.39 23.59
CA ASP A 644 11.36 -12.74 23.81
C ASP A 644 10.27 -13.80 23.67
N ALA A 645 10.55 -14.81 22.84
CA ALA A 645 9.72 -15.99 22.69
C ALA A 645 10.10 -17.05 23.74
N ASN A 646 9.14 -17.88 24.13
CA ASN A 646 9.41 -19.07 24.92
C ASN A 646 9.85 -20.21 23.98
N LEU A 647 11.15 -20.50 23.95
CA LEU A 647 11.78 -21.36 22.94
C LEU A 647 12.21 -22.70 23.56
N THR A 648 11.77 -23.80 22.95
CA THR A 648 11.93 -25.17 23.50
C THR A 648 13.38 -25.66 23.58
N ILE A 649 14.24 -25.11 22.72
CA ILE A 649 15.70 -25.34 22.66
C ILE A 649 16.39 -23.97 22.60
N ALA A 650 17.52 -23.81 23.29
CA ALA A 650 18.29 -22.56 23.27
C ALA A 650 18.68 -22.17 21.82
N PRO A 651 18.56 -20.89 21.40
CA PRO A 651 18.67 -20.52 19.99
C PRO A 651 20.04 -20.88 19.38
N TYR A 652 21.13 -20.62 20.10
CA TYR A 652 22.49 -20.96 19.65
C TYR A 652 22.68 -22.47 19.47
N VAL A 653 22.23 -23.27 20.45
CA VAL A 653 22.30 -24.75 20.40
C VAL A 653 21.47 -25.32 19.25
N LEU A 654 20.29 -24.74 18.96
CA LEU A 654 19.52 -25.09 17.76
C LEU A 654 20.27 -24.75 16.47
N GLY A 655 20.91 -23.58 16.40
CA GLY A 655 21.70 -23.16 15.23
C GLY A 655 22.86 -24.11 14.94
N VAL A 656 23.60 -24.51 15.99
CA VAL A 656 24.67 -25.50 15.90
C VAL A 656 24.16 -26.86 15.43
N TRP A 657 23.01 -27.33 15.92
CA TRP A 657 22.41 -28.59 15.45
C TRP A 657 21.88 -28.50 14.01
N LEU A 658 21.35 -27.34 13.58
CA LEU A 658 20.94 -27.13 12.20
C LEU A 658 22.11 -27.19 11.21
N GLY A 659 23.30 -26.75 11.63
CA GLY A 659 24.57 -26.97 10.93
C GLY A 659 25.13 -28.39 11.10
N ASP A 660 26.08 -28.56 12.03
CA ASP A 660 26.85 -29.80 12.30
C ASP A 660 26.01 -31.00 12.81
N GLY A 661 24.70 -30.82 13.04
CA GLY A 661 23.82 -31.87 13.60
C GLY A 661 23.36 -32.97 12.65
N SER A 662 23.04 -34.12 13.23
CA SER A 662 22.45 -35.28 12.56
C SER A 662 20.95 -35.08 12.34
N SER A 663 20.47 -35.26 11.10
CA SER A 663 19.03 -35.20 10.79
C SER A 663 18.17 -36.25 11.51
N TYR A 664 18.77 -37.25 12.18
CA TYR A 664 18.07 -38.39 12.77
C TYR A 664 17.94 -38.32 14.30
N ASN A 665 18.78 -37.55 14.99
CA ASN A 665 18.92 -37.58 16.45
C ASN A 665 19.65 -36.33 16.99
N ASN A 666 19.82 -36.25 18.31
CA ASN A 666 20.52 -35.16 19.00
C ASN A 666 22.06 -35.19 18.90
N GLN A 667 22.63 -35.78 17.85
CA GLN A 667 24.08 -35.81 17.66
C GLN A 667 24.56 -34.63 16.83
N ILE A 668 25.78 -34.15 17.10
CA ILE A 668 26.51 -33.16 16.30
C ILE A 668 27.92 -33.69 15.98
N THR A 669 28.47 -33.31 14.82
CA THR A 669 29.83 -33.69 14.41
C THR A 669 30.69 -32.45 14.26
N SER A 670 31.63 -32.21 15.18
CA SER A 670 32.50 -31.03 15.11
C SER A 670 33.92 -31.33 15.57
N ALA A 671 34.90 -30.68 14.94
CA ALA A 671 36.33 -30.82 15.26
C ALA A 671 36.86 -29.69 16.16
N ASP A 672 35.98 -28.80 16.64
CA ASP A 672 36.34 -27.66 17.49
C ASP A 672 35.77 -27.84 18.92
N PRO A 673 36.60 -28.15 19.94
CA PRO A 673 36.17 -28.24 21.32
C PRO A 673 35.56 -26.93 21.88
N SER A 674 35.91 -25.77 21.29
CA SER A 674 35.40 -24.47 21.73
C SER A 674 33.87 -24.38 21.59
N LEU A 675 33.31 -25.02 20.57
CA LEU A 675 31.88 -25.06 20.29
C LEU A 675 31.10 -25.88 21.33
N ILE A 676 31.74 -26.87 21.95
CA ILE A 676 31.18 -27.64 23.07
C ILE A 676 30.99 -26.73 24.29
N ASN A 677 32.02 -25.96 24.65
CA ASN A 677 31.99 -25.06 25.79
C ASN A 677 30.86 -24.00 25.68
N GLU A 678 30.53 -23.54 24.46
CA GLU A 678 29.41 -22.61 24.25
C GLU A 678 28.02 -23.28 24.33
N ILE A 679 27.90 -24.57 24.03
CA ILE A 679 26.67 -25.35 24.25
C ILE A 679 26.45 -25.59 25.75
N GLU A 680 27.51 -25.91 26.49
CA GLU A 680 27.44 -26.18 27.93
C GLU A 680 27.11 -24.91 28.74
N LYS A 681 27.57 -23.74 28.29
CA LYS A 681 27.15 -22.42 28.83
C LYS A 681 25.64 -22.15 28.69
N ASP A 682 24.98 -22.77 27.72
CA ASP A 682 23.52 -22.66 27.53
C ASP A 682 22.73 -23.71 28.33
N GLY A 683 23.39 -24.47 29.22
CA GLY A 683 22.77 -25.43 30.15
C GLY A 683 22.59 -26.85 29.60
N TYR A 684 23.19 -27.19 28.47
CA TYR A 684 23.12 -28.51 27.86
C TYR A 684 24.34 -29.36 28.24
N THR A 685 24.21 -30.70 28.21
CA THR A 685 25.32 -31.61 28.51
C THR A 685 25.80 -32.29 27.23
N VAL A 686 27.10 -32.25 26.97
CA VAL A 686 27.68 -32.77 25.72
C VAL A 686 28.53 -34.01 25.99
N ARG A 687 28.24 -35.12 25.30
CA ARG A 687 28.92 -36.40 25.52
C ARG A 687 29.54 -36.91 24.22
N SER A 688 30.86 -37.05 24.20
CA SER A 688 31.59 -37.71 23.10
C SER A 688 31.15 -39.16 22.93
N LEU A 689 31.02 -39.62 21.69
CA LEU A 689 30.59 -40.97 21.34
C LEU A 689 31.77 -41.80 20.80
N LYS A 690 31.99 -42.97 21.39
CA LYS A 690 33.11 -43.89 21.06
C LYS A 690 33.15 -44.36 19.58
N SER A 691 32.10 -44.12 18.80
CA SER A 691 32.01 -44.48 17.38
C SER A 691 32.83 -43.57 16.46
N HIS A 692 33.10 -42.31 16.83
CA HIS A 692 33.93 -41.39 16.03
C HIS A 692 34.45 -40.23 16.89
N PRO A 693 35.75 -39.85 16.82
CA PRO A 693 36.36 -38.90 17.76
C PRO A 693 35.73 -37.50 17.76
N TYR A 694 35.11 -37.10 16.65
CA TYR A 694 34.46 -35.79 16.47
C TYR A 694 32.94 -35.83 16.62
N LEU A 695 32.35 -36.96 17.04
CA LEU A 695 30.90 -37.13 17.17
C LEU A 695 30.47 -37.01 18.64
N TYR A 696 29.50 -36.14 18.90
CA TYR A 696 28.98 -35.85 20.23
C TYR A 696 27.45 -35.99 20.25
N ALA A 697 26.88 -36.37 21.39
CA ALA A 697 25.45 -36.23 21.68
C ALA A 697 25.23 -35.02 22.58
N VAL A 698 24.27 -34.16 22.23
CA VAL A 698 23.84 -33.01 23.04
C VAL A 698 22.55 -33.39 23.76
N ASP A 699 22.62 -33.68 25.05
CA ASP A 699 21.46 -33.95 25.89
C ASP A 699 21.07 -32.67 26.66
N ASP A 700 19.79 -32.50 26.96
CA ASP A 700 19.24 -31.39 27.75
C ASP A 700 19.26 -31.69 29.26
N GLU A 701 18.63 -30.82 30.06
CA GLU A 701 18.46 -30.97 31.52
C GLU A 701 17.83 -32.32 31.96
N ASN A 702 17.05 -32.97 31.08
CA ASN A 702 16.47 -34.30 31.31
C ASN A 702 17.44 -35.45 31.00
N GLY A 703 18.60 -35.19 30.38
CA GLY A 703 19.53 -36.20 29.90
C GLY A 703 18.90 -37.09 28.82
N LYS A 704 18.76 -38.39 29.13
CA LYS A 704 17.94 -39.29 28.30
C LYS A 704 16.47 -39.15 28.68
N ALA A 705 15.61 -38.95 27.68
CA ALA A 705 14.17 -38.75 27.85
C ALA A 705 13.54 -39.71 28.88
N VAL A 706 13.06 -39.13 29.99
CA VAL A 706 12.65 -39.88 31.20
C VAL A 706 11.29 -40.53 31.02
N ASN A 707 10.36 -39.85 30.34
CA ASN A 707 9.02 -40.34 30.00
C ASN A 707 8.43 -39.51 28.85
N ARG A 708 7.21 -39.85 28.40
CA ARG A 708 6.50 -39.14 27.30
C ARG A 708 6.30 -37.63 27.56
N TRP A 709 6.19 -37.23 28.83
CA TRP A 709 5.93 -35.85 29.25
C TRP A 709 7.21 -35.05 29.51
N HIS A 710 8.35 -35.73 29.67
CA HIS A 710 9.68 -35.14 29.85
C HIS A 710 10.59 -35.56 28.67
N PRO A 711 10.32 -35.04 27.46
CA PRO A 711 11.12 -35.34 26.28
C PRO A 711 12.50 -34.72 26.39
N GLY A 712 13.53 -35.57 26.44
CA GLY A 712 14.90 -35.11 26.24
C GLY A 712 15.14 -34.57 24.82
N MET A 713 16.32 -34.04 24.52
CA MET A 713 16.64 -33.28 23.29
C MET A 713 16.05 -33.87 21.99
N THR A 714 16.24 -35.18 21.72
CA THR A 714 15.68 -35.84 20.53
C THR A 714 14.14 -35.79 20.45
N GLY A 715 13.46 -35.77 21.59
CA GLY A 715 12.02 -35.54 21.69
C GLY A 715 11.63 -34.08 21.43
N ARG A 716 12.40 -33.11 21.91
CA ARG A 716 12.21 -31.68 21.60
C ARG A 716 12.37 -31.40 20.10
N LEU A 717 13.43 -31.93 19.49
CA LEU A 717 13.69 -31.86 18.04
C LEU A 717 12.55 -32.50 17.22
N ARG A 718 11.96 -33.61 17.71
CA ARG A 718 10.79 -34.23 17.08
C ARG A 718 9.54 -33.38 17.20
N ALA A 719 9.29 -32.78 18.37
CA ALA A 719 8.13 -31.90 18.60
C ALA A 719 8.16 -30.64 17.73
N LEU A 720 9.37 -30.12 17.43
CA LEU A 720 9.58 -29.01 16.48
C LEU A 720 9.59 -29.44 15.00
N GLY A 721 9.35 -30.71 14.68
CA GLY A 721 9.32 -31.21 13.29
C GLY A 721 10.66 -31.14 12.55
N LEU A 722 11.78 -31.15 13.29
CA LEU A 722 13.14 -30.93 12.76
C LEU A 722 13.82 -32.22 12.29
N LEU A 723 13.47 -33.37 12.88
CA LEU A 723 14.03 -34.66 12.46
C LEU A 723 13.61 -34.96 11.02
N HIS A 724 14.57 -35.41 10.21
CA HIS A 724 14.49 -35.59 8.75
C HIS A 724 14.21 -34.31 7.93
N ASN A 725 14.00 -33.16 8.57
CA ASN A 725 13.52 -31.91 7.95
C ASN A 725 14.19 -30.70 8.64
N LYS A 726 15.49 -30.51 8.40
CA LYS A 726 16.26 -29.36 8.90
C LYS A 726 15.73 -28.05 8.32
N HIS A 727 15.11 -27.24 9.17
CA HIS A 727 14.51 -25.95 8.88
C HIS A 727 14.52 -25.07 10.15
N ILE A 728 14.27 -23.77 10.06
CA ILE A 728 14.07 -22.91 11.25
C ILE A 728 12.57 -22.83 11.56
N PRO A 729 12.09 -23.22 12.76
CA PRO A 729 10.69 -23.09 13.10
C PRO A 729 10.27 -21.63 13.22
N ALA A 730 9.07 -21.27 12.75
CA ALA A 730 8.60 -19.87 12.66
C ALA A 730 8.68 -19.09 13.98
N VAL A 731 8.52 -19.74 15.13
CA VAL A 731 8.67 -19.11 16.47
C VAL A 731 10.08 -18.56 16.72
N TYR A 732 11.12 -19.15 16.11
CA TYR A 732 12.48 -18.62 16.15
C TYR A 732 12.66 -17.47 15.14
N LEU A 733 12.01 -17.52 13.97
CA LEU A 733 12.00 -16.42 13.00
C LEU A 733 11.19 -15.19 13.48
N ARG A 734 10.35 -15.34 14.51
CA ARG A 734 9.61 -14.25 15.19
C ARG A 734 10.00 -14.08 16.67
N ALA A 735 11.14 -14.63 17.08
CA ALA A 735 11.75 -14.42 18.39
C ALA A 735 12.38 -13.01 18.52
N SER A 736 12.87 -12.65 19.71
CA SER A 736 13.56 -11.37 19.89
C SER A 736 14.83 -11.25 19.05
N GLU A 737 15.32 -10.02 18.87
CA GLU A 737 16.56 -9.77 18.14
C GLU A 737 17.74 -10.53 18.77
N GLN A 738 17.85 -10.53 20.11
CA GLN A 738 18.89 -11.27 20.83
C GLN A 738 18.79 -12.78 20.60
N GLN A 739 17.58 -13.35 20.66
CA GLN A 739 17.34 -14.77 20.41
C GLN A 739 17.69 -15.15 18.95
N ARG A 740 17.33 -14.30 17.97
CA ARG A 740 17.69 -14.51 16.54
C ARG A 740 19.18 -14.33 16.25
N ARG A 741 19.85 -13.38 16.90
CA ARG A 741 21.31 -13.23 16.82
C ARG A 741 22.03 -14.45 17.37
N ALA A 742 21.57 -15.00 18.50
CA ALA A 742 22.11 -16.23 19.06
C ALA A 742 21.92 -17.44 18.13
N LEU A 743 20.76 -17.58 17.49
CA LEU A 743 20.52 -18.61 16.47
C LEU A 743 21.45 -18.48 15.26
N LEU A 744 21.60 -17.26 14.73
CA LEU A 744 22.51 -16.99 13.61
C LEU A 744 23.97 -17.28 13.99
N ALA A 745 24.39 -16.92 15.21
CA ALA A 745 25.73 -17.24 15.70
C ALA A 745 26.00 -18.74 15.75
N GLY A 746 25.02 -19.57 16.14
CA GLY A 746 25.16 -21.03 16.13
C GLY A 746 25.40 -21.59 14.72
N LEU A 747 24.61 -21.14 13.74
CA LEU A 747 24.75 -21.49 12.32
C LEU A 747 26.07 -20.99 11.71
N LEU A 748 26.54 -19.81 12.15
CA LEU A 748 27.79 -19.22 11.68
C LEU A 748 29.02 -19.81 12.37
N ASP A 749 28.88 -20.37 13.58
CA ASP A 749 29.97 -21.02 14.31
C ASP A 749 30.21 -22.47 13.85
N THR A 750 29.23 -23.13 13.24
CA THR A 750 29.45 -24.32 12.39
C THR A 750 29.91 -23.90 10.99
N ASP A 751 28.98 -23.72 10.05
CA ASP A 751 29.18 -23.65 8.60
C ASP A 751 29.55 -22.25 8.10
N GLY A 752 29.50 -21.25 8.96
CA GLY A 752 29.94 -19.88 8.64
C GLY A 752 31.46 -19.78 8.48
N THR A 753 31.88 -19.15 7.39
CA THR A 753 33.29 -18.88 7.07
C THR A 753 33.53 -17.38 6.90
N VAL A 754 34.75 -16.92 7.18
CA VAL A 754 35.17 -15.51 7.01
C VAL A 754 36.26 -15.45 5.94
N ASN A 755 35.98 -14.81 4.82
CA ASN A 755 36.95 -14.67 3.73
C ASN A 755 38.05 -13.62 4.05
N HIS A 756 39.05 -13.49 3.17
CA HIS A 756 40.20 -12.60 3.37
C HIS A 756 39.87 -11.09 3.41
N CYS A 757 38.64 -10.69 3.05
CA CYS A 757 38.13 -9.32 3.16
C CYS A 757 37.13 -9.13 4.30
N GLY A 758 36.95 -10.14 5.17
CA GLY A 758 36.03 -10.09 6.30
C GLY A 758 34.56 -10.32 5.93
N ALA A 759 34.24 -10.56 4.65
CA ALA A 759 32.89 -10.99 4.29
C ALA A 759 32.63 -12.41 4.79
N ILE A 760 31.41 -12.64 5.26
CA ILE A 760 30.98 -13.87 5.91
C ILE A 760 30.13 -14.66 4.92
N GLU A 761 30.42 -15.95 4.78
CA GLU A 761 29.66 -16.87 3.95
C GLU A 761 29.21 -18.11 4.75
N PHE A 762 27.89 -18.32 4.82
CA PHE A 762 27.26 -19.56 5.27
C PHE A 762 26.93 -20.42 4.04
N THR A 763 27.09 -21.74 4.10
CA THR A 763 26.76 -22.63 2.97
C THR A 763 26.04 -23.87 3.45
N THR A 764 24.97 -24.26 2.74
CA THR A 764 24.21 -25.49 3.03
C THR A 764 23.78 -26.21 1.74
N THR A 765 23.44 -27.49 1.86
CA THR A 765 22.84 -28.32 0.80
C THR A 765 21.33 -28.49 0.97
N SER A 766 20.71 -27.87 1.98
CA SER A 766 19.25 -27.81 2.14
C SER A 766 18.70 -26.50 1.55
N PRO A 767 17.86 -26.53 0.50
CA PRO A 767 17.25 -25.31 -0.05
C PRO A 767 16.32 -24.64 0.96
N ARG A 768 15.61 -25.43 1.77
CA ARG A 768 14.71 -24.92 2.83
C ARG A 768 15.50 -24.15 3.88
N LEU A 769 16.55 -24.75 4.43
CA LEU A 769 17.39 -24.09 5.44
C LEU A 769 18.09 -22.84 4.85
N ALA A 770 18.48 -22.86 3.57
CA ALA A 770 19.03 -21.67 2.92
C ALA A 770 18.03 -20.50 2.87
N GLN A 771 16.75 -20.78 2.59
CA GLN A 771 15.70 -19.77 2.59
C GLN A 771 15.35 -19.29 4.00
N ASP A 772 15.26 -20.21 4.97
CA ASP A 772 15.01 -19.88 6.38
C ASP A 772 16.12 -18.99 6.96
N VAL A 773 17.38 -19.27 6.62
CA VAL A 773 18.54 -18.45 7.05
C VAL A 773 18.57 -17.11 6.30
N TYR A 774 18.11 -17.05 5.04
CA TYR A 774 17.93 -15.78 4.32
C TYR A 774 16.91 -14.88 5.03
N GLU A 775 15.77 -15.44 5.45
CA GLU A 775 14.79 -14.72 6.26
C GLU A 775 15.36 -14.30 7.62
N LEU A 776 16.04 -15.20 8.33
CA LEU A 776 16.67 -14.90 9.63
C LEU A 776 17.61 -13.69 9.51
N MET A 777 18.48 -13.68 8.50
CA MET A 777 19.43 -12.59 8.26
C MET A 777 18.72 -11.29 7.88
N CYS A 778 17.75 -11.32 6.97
CA CYS A 778 16.94 -10.14 6.62
C CYS A 778 16.18 -9.57 7.83
N SER A 779 15.64 -10.45 8.70
CA SER A 779 14.92 -10.04 9.93
C SER A 779 15.81 -9.35 10.97
N LEU A 780 17.14 -9.52 10.86
CA LEU A 780 18.15 -8.87 11.69
C LEU A 780 18.70 -7.58 11.06
N GLY A 781 18.05 -7.05 10.00
CA GLY A 781 18.51 -5.86 9.29
C GLY A 781 19.76 -6.09 8.41
N PHE A 782 20.23 -7.33 8.29
CA PHE A 782 21.34 -7.65 7.40
C PHE A 782 20.89 -7.72 5.94
N ARG A 783 21.85 -7.54 5.04
CA ARG A 783 21.65 -7.58 3.60
C ARG A 783 22.37 -8.78 2.97
N PRO A 784 21.84 -10.01 3.10
CA PRO A 784 22.42 -11.21 2.49
C PRO A 784 22.28 -11.20 0.97
N SER A 785 23.27 -11.79 0.29
CA SER A 785 23.17 -12.27 -1.09
C SER A 785 23.04 -13.80 -1.08
N LEU A 786 22.10 -14.35 -1.84
CA LEU A 786 21.89 -15.80 -1.96
C LEU A 786 22.40 -16.28 -3.32
N ARG A 787 23.26 -17.30 -3.33
CA ARG A 787 23.85 -17.86 -4.57
C ARG A 787 23.71 -19.38 -4.62
N CYS A 788 23.11 -19.90 -5.68
CA CYS A 788 23.05 -21.34 -5.95
C CYS A 788 24.29 -21.78 -6.75
N GLY A 789 24.74 -23.02 -6.54
CA GLY A 789 25.85 -23.63 -7.28
C GLY A 789 25.92 -25.13 -7.06
N ARG A 790 27.01 -25.77 -7.48
CA ARG A 790 27.27 -27.20 -7.27
C ARG A 790 28.28 -27.41 -6.14
N ALA A 791 28.00 -28.38 -5.27
CA ALA A 791 28.96 -28.87 -4.29
C ALA A 791 29.94 -29.83 -4.97
N ARG A 792 31.22 -29.78 -4.57
CA ARG A 792 32.22 -30.78 -4.98
C ARG A 792 33.01 -31.24 -3.77
N PHE A 793 33.15 -32.55 -3.60
CA PHE A 793 33.96 -33.17 -2.55
C PHE A 793 34.86 -34.24 -3.18
N ARG A 794 36.19 -34.06 -3.04
CA ARG A 794 37.20 -34.90 -3.72
C ARG A 794 36.89 -35.04 -5.22
N GLU A 795 36.73 -33.90 -5.87
CA GLU A 795 36.39 -33.72 -7.31
C GLU A 795 35.03 -34.27 -7.77
N LYS A 796 34.39 -35.17 -7.02
CA LYS A 796 33.03 -35.64 -7.29
C LYS A 796 32.01 -34.55 -6.98
N ASP A 797 31.01 -34.45 -7.85
CA ASP A 797 29.85 -33.56 -7.66
C ASP A 797 28.92 -34.14 -6.59
N CYS A 798 28.48 -33.30 -5.65
CA CYS A 798 27.64 -33.68 -4.52
C CYS A 798 26.24 -33.03 -4.57
N GLY A 799 25.83 -32.54 -5.74
CA GLY A 799 24.53 -31.91 -5.94
C GLY A 799 24.56 -30.40 -5.75
N ALA A 800 23.37 -29.81 -5.54
CA ALA A 800 23.24 -28.37 -5.36
C ALA A 800 23.71 -27.90 -3.98
N LYS A 801 24.24 -26.68 -3.93
CA LYS A 801 24.52 -25.94 -2.69
C LYS A 801 24.01 -24.51 -2.80
N TRP A 802 23.68 -23.94 -1.65
CA TRP A 802 23.27 -22.56 -1.49
C TRP A 802 24.25 -21.88 -0.55
N THR A 803 24.85 -20.78 -1.01
CA THR A 803 25.79 -19.96 -0.24
C THR A 803 25.15 -18.60 0.01
N LEU A 804 25.02 -18.21 1.28
CA LEU A 804 24.57 -16.90 1.72
C LEU A 804 25.77 -16.06 2.12
N GLY A 805 26.02 -14.95 1.41
CA GLY A 805 27.15 -14.06 1.64
C GLY A 805 26.73 -12.67 2.09
N PHE A 806 27.32 -12.15 3.18
CA PHE A 806 27.09 -10.79 3.70
C PHE A 806 28.36 -10.19 4.32
N THR A 807 28.30 -8.96 4.83
CA THR A 807 29.40 -8.34 5.59
C THR A 807 28.83 -7.31 6.56
N THR A 808 29.32 -7.31 7.80
CA THR A 808 28.89 -6.40 8.87
C THR A 808 30.09 -6.08 9.79
N ASP A 809 30.01 -4.98 10.52
CA ASP A 809 30.89 -4.66 11.65
C ASP A 809 30.36 -5.19 13.00
N GLU A 810 29.13 -5.71 13.02
CA GLU A 810 28.49 -6.28 14.21
C GLU A 810 29.07 -7.65 14.60
N GLN A 811 28.92 -8.01 15.88
CA GLN A 811 29.25 -9.35 16.35
C GLN A 811 28.14 -10.34 15.98
N VAL A 812 28.51 -11.31 15.13
CA VAL A 812 27.62 -12.38 14.62
C VAL A 812 28.19 -13.79 14.85
N PHE A 813 29.33 -13.90 15.53
CA PHE A 813 29.92 -15.16 16.00
C PHE A 813 29.97 -15.15 17.53
N ARG A 814 29.80 -16.32 18.16
CA ARG A 814 30.00 -16.55 19.58
C ARG A 814 31.41 -17.10 19.84
N LEU A 815 31.94 -17.93 18.93
CA LEU A 815 33.32 -18.40 19.01
C LEU A 815 34.32 -17.25 18.89
N GLU A 816 35.20 -17.13 19.88
CA GLU A 816 36.22 -16.09 19.97
C GLU A 816 37.16 -16.12 18.75
N ARG A 817 37.62 -17.31 18.33
CA ARG A 817 38.49 -17.47 17.14
C ARG A 817 37.86 -16.94 15.84
N LYS A 818 36.54 -17.11 15.65
CA LYS A 818 35.84 -16.58 14.47
C LYS A 818 35.59 -15.08 14.63
N THR A 819 35.32 -14.61 15.84
CA THR A 819 35.16 -13.18 16.18
C THR A 819 36.43 -12.38 15.94
N ILE A 820 37.60 -12.89 16.35
CA ILE A 820 38.92 -12.28 16.09
C ILE A 820 39.19 -12.28 14.58
N ALA A 821 39.09 -13.44 13.92
CA ALA A 821 39.33 -13.56 12.48
C ALA A 821 38.40 -12.66 11.64
N HIS A 822 37.16 -12.42 12.09
CA HIS A 822 36.26 -11.45 11.48
C HIS A 822 36.81 -10.01 11.59
N LYS A 823 37.11 -9.56 12.82
CA LYS A 823 37.63 -8.21 13.09
C LYS A 823 38.96 -7.92 12.38
N GLU A 824 39.89 -8.87 12.32
CA GLU A 824 41.20 -8.71 11.66
C GLU A 824 41.12 -8.67 10.11
N ARG A 825 40.12 -9.35 9.54
CA ARG A 825 39.95 -9.48 8.08
C ARG A 825 39.04 -8.41 7.48
N LEU A 826 38.29 -7.67 8.30
CA LEU A 826 37.34 -6.61 7.91
C LEU A 826 38.02 -5.36 7.33
N ARG A 827 38.78 -5.56 6.25
CA ARG A 827 39.61 -4.56 5.56
C ARG A 827 38.81 -3.91 4.45
N ASN A 828 38.86 -2.58 4.36
CA ASN A 828 38.10 -1.77 3.39
C ASN A 828 36.57 -1.87 3.53
N TYR A 829 36.05 -2.32 4.67
CA TYR A 829 34.62 -2.27 4.97
C TYR A 829 34.14 -0.81 5.08
N SER A 830 32.90 -0.56 4.64
CA SER A 830 32.25 0.74 4.74
C SER A 830 30.80 0.55 5.16
N PRO A 831 30.43 0.85 6.43
CA PRO A 831 29.06 0.64 6.93
C PRO A 831 28.02 1.32 6.04
N GLY A 832 28.36 2.51 5.55
CA GLY A 832 27.54 3.33 4.65
C GLY A 832 27.29 2.77 3.24
N ARG A 833 27.84 1.59 2.88
CA ARG A 833 27.52 0.84 1.65
C ARG A 833 26.53 -0.30 1.89
N ASN A 834 26.59 -0.94 3.06
CA ASN A 834 25.81 -2.14 3.38
C ASN A 834 24.45 -1.83 4.02
N ARG A 835 24.30 -0.68 4.70
CA ARG A 835 23.01 -0.11 5.14
C ARG A 835 22.03 0.25 4.00
N PHE A 836 22.38 -0.02 2.73
CA PHE A 836 21.61 0.39 1.56
C PHE A 836 21.52 -0.73 0.51
N ARG A 837 20.33 -0.88 -0.10
CA ARG A 837 20.09 -1.59 -1.36
C ARG A 837 20.30 -0.62 -2.53
N TRP A 838 21.20 -0.97 -3.45
CA TRP A 838 21.46 -0.20 -4.68
C TRP A 838 20.66 -0.82 -5.82
N ARG A 839 20.02 -0.03 -6.69
CA ARG A 839 19.12 -0.54 -7.74
C ARG A 839 19.87 -0.84 -9.05
N LEU A 840 19.55 -1.94 -9.73
CA LEU A 840 20.30 -2.40 -10.91
C LEU A 840 19.53 -2.32 -12.23
N SER A 841 18.23 -2.58 -12.24
CA SER A 841 17.41 -2.63 -13.46
C SER A 841 15.94 -2.37 -13.17
N LEU A 842 15.18 -2.14 -14.23
CA LEU A 842 13.74 -2.39 -14.32
C LEU A 842 13.45 -2.98 -15.71
N PRO A 843 12.79 -4.14 -15.84
CA PRO A 843 11.91 -4.39 -16.97
C PRO A 843 10.60 -3.59 -16.80
N THR A 844 10.01 -3.19 -17.93
CA THR A 844 8.60 -2.76 -18.01
C THR A 844 7.73 -3.96 -18.37
N HIS A 845 6.63 -4.14 -17.63
CA HIS A 845 5.63 -5.17 -17.86
C HIS A 845 4.23 -4.54 -17.92
#